data_AF-A0A8H7XTM7-F1
#
_entry.id   AF-A0A8H7XTM7-F1
#
_cell.length_a   1.000
_cell.length_b   1.000
_cell.length_c   1.000
_cell.angle_alpha   90.00
_cell.angle_beta   90.00
_cell.angle_gamma   90.00
#
_symmetry.space_group_name_H-M   'P 1'
#
loop_
_entity.id
_entity.type
_entity.pdbx_description
1 polymer ?
#
loop_
_entity_poly.entity_id
_entity_poly.type
_entity_poly.pdbx_seq_one_letter_code
_entity_poly.pdbx_strand_id
1 'polypeptide(L)'
;MPSSEGFLRQRKNVFEKGESGSATVKSATPDVDHTSDAPKEEIVWGKTPSGEVFRVPTTHDVLTTLFHPGYPKSHLDLLNLGLLGLQIVIYFALSRKAAQIFFFFYFAFWRAAYDAGLGWVLTKQSKKKWIEREVQRRGWLDEKRRPAVRNWIKKQLVDKMGKDYSFDELPLEYNTWLLFRQAVDVILVNDFLSYCMFAFSCFRVPEDLSVIVHIMRWVGGIALIAFNLWVKTEAHNVVKDYGWYWGDCFFQRGALVFDGVFELAPHPMYSVGYAGYYGLSLISGSYAVLFVSLAGHAAQFAFLVLFENPHIERLYGKRKAIAKRTPLFPSDHSKITEGSSIAPSTNGTPVAQSSSYLSTPAITEAETATETDLETETEMDDEMLPLAAAKAQNFPNKPKAPKLSRHMPNYSIDSTISSSNGDSESISLNMASSPRSINTVASQRRKVLSQHDLLNKYFRRDAVVLRNVDLLRATDAMLVLIMMYGLAISFLPDLSPKSSLILHFVHALAWCCLHYFGLGLLLRAQSESKFLVRHYLKNYHYDYAQQDGGQVAVIEAFSNWKAIYNLSMCMTYVSCIGVAWKAYSVPYNWTVGNELLRHTIGAILIALHVWATMESYEVLGIFGWFFGDFFMEEFPAHLEYTGIYRYLNNPEAMGGAGYFGLALISGSKLVLALAVIRHLANWWFLSSVEHPHMRKLYGDSLRKDAGFVKVMKNVASKNAKLLESRAGRHAPELKRVAREVIGTFDKVYEETADAVEDFLARSAPRLSEVVQDTKILLRQSREKLVITRVANDISSYDTSKYHVSVVPSSTTGKLAFYLGEQITIKWQAPHKHSRKDCV
;
A
#
# COMPACT_ATOMS: atom_id res chain seq x y z
N MET A 1 11.89 -31.91 -40.53
CA MET A 1 11.03 -32.58 -39.53
C MET A 1 11.90 -32.91 -38.32
N PRO A 2 11.72 -32.23 -37.17
CA PRO A 2 12.50 -32.47 -35.96
C PRO A 2 11.70 -33.29 -34.94
N SER A 3 12.40 -34.14 -34.19
CA SER A 3 11.88 -34.93 -33.07
C SER A 3 12.52 -34.50 -31.76
N SER A 4 11.67 -33.90 -30.90
CA SER A 4 11.66 -33.95 -29.42
C SER A 4 12.97 -33.78 -28.64
N GLU A 5 13.20 -32.58 -28.10
CA GLU A 5 14.02 -32.36 -26.89
C GLU A 5 13.11 -32.12 -25.68
N GLY A 6 13.39 -32.83 -24.58
CA GLY A 6 12.73 -32.70 -23.30
C GLY A 6 13.73 -32.52 -22.17
N PHE A 7 13.45 -31.52 -21.34
CA PHE A 7 13.74 -31.41 -19.90
C PHE A 7 15.18 -31.23 -19.38
N LEU A 8 15.48 -29.95 -19.14
CA LEU A 8 15.79 -29.34 -17.82
C LEU A 8 16.44 -30.26 -16.77
N ARG A 9 17.77 -30.13 -16.66
CA ARG A 9 18.60 -30.64 -15.57
C ARG A 9 18.75 -29.56 -14.50
N GLN A 10 18.21 -29.80 -13.30
CA GLN A 10 18.43 -28.98 -12.10
C GLN A 10 19.92 -28.97 -11.74
N ARG A 11 20.50 -27.78 -11.54
CA ARG A 11 21.81 -27.59 -10.94
C ARG A 11 21.74 -27.87 -9.44
N LYS A 12 22.59 -28.79 -9.00
CA LYS A 12 22.88 -29.14 -7.61
C LYS A 12 23.95 -28.17 -7.11
N ASN A 13 23.68 -27.39 -6.06
CA ASN A 13 24.69 -26.55 -5.42
C ASN A 13 25.74 -27.44 -4.73
N VAL A 14 26.98 -27.33 -5.19
CA VAL A 14 28.18 -27.95 -4.62
C VAL A 14 28.71 -26.97 -3.58
N PHE A 15 28.77 -27.40 -2.31
CA PHE A 15 29.58 -26.72 -1.29
C PHE A 15 30.99 -27.33 -1.36
N GLU A 16 31.97 -26.48 -1.70
CA GLU A 16 33.39 -26.77 -1.56
C GLU A 16 33.76 -26.88 -0.08
N LYS A 17 34.51 -27.93 0.28
CA LYS A 17 35.16 -28.08 1.57
C LYS A 17 36.65 -28.28 1.30
N GLY A 18 37.45 -27.30 1.71
CA GLY A 18 38.91 -27.31 1.57
C GLY A 18 39.57 -28.44 2.36
N GLU A 19 40.63 -28.98 1.78
CA GLU A 19 41.51 -30.01 2.33
C GLU A 19 42.38 -29.49 3.48
N SER A 20 42.61 -30.35 4.48
CA SER A 20 43.93 -30.59 5.10
C SER A 20 43.83 -31.70 6.15
N GLY A 21 44.75 -32.68 6.09
CA GLY A 21 45.21 -33.40 7.29
C GLY A 21 44.98 -34.92 7.31
N SER A 22 45.96 -35.65 6.79
CA SER A 22 46.17 -37.10 6.84
C SER A 22 46.10 -37.73 8.24
N ALA A 23 45.36 -38.83 8.40
CA ALA A 23 45.78 -40.02 9.16
C ALA A 23 44.94 -41.26 8.79
N THR A 24 45.65 -42.34 8.51
CA THR A 24 45.23 -43.64 8.00
C THR A 24 44.56 -44.52 9.08
N VAL A 25 43.68 -45.44 8.67
CA VAL A 25 43.59 -46.88 9.10
C VAL A 25 42.15 -47.39 9.41
N LYS A 26 41.75 -48.35 8.55
CA LYS A 26 40.91 -49.56 8.71
C LYS A 26 39.37 -49.50 8.73
N SER A 27 38.86 -50.28 7.78
CA SER A 27 37.53 -50.84 7.58
C SER A 27 37.01 -51.67 8.75
N ALA A 28 35.75 -51.46 9.11
CA ALA A 28 34.81 -52.51 9.49
C ALA A 28 33.38 -51.96 9.39
N THR A 29 32.59 -52.49 8.46
CA THR A 29 31.12 -52.38 8.47
C THR A 29 30.56 -53.17 9.65
N PRO A 30 29.51 -52.66 10.31
CA PRO A 30 28.28 -53.44 10.32
C PRO A 30 27.01 -52.59 10.12
N ASP A 31 26.08 -53.21 9.39
CA ASP A 31 24.62 -53.11 9.44
C ASP A 31 23.97 -51.73 9.64
N VAL A 32 23.44 -51.21 8.52
CA VAL A 32 22.49 -50.10 8.49
C VAL A 32 21.14 -50.63 8.97
N ASP A 33 20.81 -50.33 10.23
CA ASP A 33 19.45 -50.43 10.74
C ASP A 33 18.63 -49.27 10.15
N HIS A 34 17.47 -49.60 9.56
CA HIS A 34 16.54 -48.63 8.99
C HIS A 34 15.82 -47.88 10.11
N THR A 35 16.43 -46.85 10.68
CA THR A 35 15.69 -45.87 11.49
C THR A 35 15.14 -44.79 10.57
N SER A 36 13.82 -44.83 10.41
CA SER A 36 12.95 -43.78 9.88
C SER A 36 13.46 -42.37 10.19
N ASP A 37 13.56 -41.54 9.16
CA ASP A 37 13.68 -40.08 9.27
C ASP A 37 12.46 -39.55 10.05
N ALA A 38 12.59 -39.44 11.37
CA ALA A 38 11.71 -38.62 12.18
C ALA A 38 11.90 -37.16 11.74
N PRO A 39 10.82 -36.37 11.58
CA PRO A 39 10.95 -34.98 11.21
C PRO A 39 11.79 -34.27 12.27
N LYS A 40 12.89 -33.62 11.85
CA LYS A 40 13.71 -32.79 12.74
C LYS A 40 12.79 -31.79 13.44
N GLU A 41 12.62 -31.92 14.74
CA GLU A 41 11.90 -30.94 15.55
C GLU A 41 12.59 -29.59 15.37
N GLU A 42 11.87 -28.62 14.81
CA GLU A 42 12.35 -27.25 14.68
C GLU A 42 12.43 -26.65 16.09
N ILE A 43 13.65 -26.50 16.60
CA ILE A 43 13.89 -25.95 17.94
C ILE A 43 13.66 -24.44 17.88
N VAL A 44 12.59 -23.98 18.54
CA VAL A 44 12.24 -22.57 18.62
C VAL A 44 12.79 -21.95 19.90
N TRP A 45 13.52 -20.85 19.78
CA TRP A 45 14.09 -20.10 20.91
C TRP A 45 13.26 -18.86 21.25
N GLY A 46 13.16 -18.58 22.55
CA GLY A 46 12.50 -17.40 23.11
C GLY A 46 13.48 -16.59 23.95
N LYS A 47 13.22 -15.29 24.10
CA LYS A 47 14.02 -14.35 24.88
C LYS A 47 13.12 -13.53 25.80
N THR A 48 13.39 -13.53 27.09
CA THR A 48 12.64 -12.73 28.07
C THR A 48 13.03 -11.24 27.97
N PRO A 49 12.22 -10.32 28.56
CA PRO A 49 12.60 -8.91 28.63
C PRO A 49 13.90 -8.63 29.38
N SER A 50 14.33 -9.54 30.29
CA SER A 50 15.61 -9.45 31.00
C SER A 50 16.80 -9.96 30.16
N GLY A 51 16.54 -10.57 29.00
CA GLY A 51 17.56 -11.10 28.10
C GLY A 51 17.85 -12.59 28.25
N GLU A 52 17.16 -13.30 29.14
CA GLU A 52 17.28 -14.76 29.32
C GLU A 52 16.74 -15.48 28.08
N VAL A 53 17.52 -16.40 27.52
CA VAL A 53 17.14 -17.19 26.35
C VAL A 53 16.75 -18.60 26.78
N PHE A 54 15.61 -19.09 26.32
CA PHE A 54 15.08 -20.40 26.67
C PHE A 54 14.49 -21.11 25.44
N ARG A 55 14.49 -22.44 25.45
CA ARG A 55 13.79 -23.25 24.45
C ARG A 55 12.29 -23.12 24.68
N VAL A 56 11.53 -22.70 23.68
CA VAL A 56 10.08 -22.56 23.78
C VAL A 56 9.44 -23.94 23.61
N PRO A 57 8.80 -24.50 24.65
CA PRO A 57 8.11 -25.78 24.55
C PRO A 57 6.92 -25.70 23.60
N THR A 58 6.61 -26.84 22.98
CA THR A 58 5.50 -26.99 22.06
C THR A 58 4.17 -26.94 22.81
N THR A 59 3.23 -26.19 22.24
CA THR A 59 1.88 -26.08 22.77
C THR A 59 0.88 -26.67 21.76
N HIS A 60 -0.21 -27.20 22.29
CA HIS A 60 -1.31 -27.77 21.50
C HIS A 60 -2.43 -26.75 21.34
N ASP A 61 -3.18 -26.78 20.24
CA ASP A 61 -4.27 -25.84 20.00
C ASP A 61 -5.48 -26.07 20.95
N VAL A 62 -6.32 -25.03 21.11
CA VAL A 62 -7.48 -25.07 22.02
C VAL A 62 -8.51 -26.13 21.63
N LEU A 63 -8.74 -26.37 20.34
CA LEU A 63 -9.77 -27.32 19.89
C LEU A 63 -9.35 -28.76 20.20
N THR A 64 -8.10 -29.10 19.92
CA THR A 64 -7.51 -30.40 20.25
C THR A 64 -7.51 -30.62 21.77
N THR A 65 -7.04 -29.65 22.55
CA THR A 65 -6.96 -29.79 24.01
C THR A 65 -8.34 -29.89 24.68
N LEU A 66 -9.33 -29.14 24.20
CA LEU A 66 -10.66 -29.09 24.81
C LEU A 66 -11.59 -30.25 24.39
N PHE A 67 -11.56 -30.69 23.13
CA PHE A 67 -12.52 -31.66 22.61
C PHE A 67 -11.98 -33.08 22.42
N HIS A 68 -10.66 -33.28 22.36
CA HIS A 68 -10.13 -34.63 22.18
C HIS A 68 -10.24 -35.42 23.49
N PRO A 69 -10.96 -36.57 23.51
CA PRO A 69 -11.27 -37.29 24.75
C PRO A 69 -10.04 -37.94 25.39
N GLY A 70 -9.01 -38.24 24.60
CA GLY A 70 -7.76 -38.86 25.07
C GLY A 70 -6.77 -37.92 25.77
N TYR A 71 -7.00 -36.60 25.79
CA TYR A 71 -6.13 -35.66 26.50
C TYR A 71 -6.68 -35.37 27.90
N PRO A 72 -5.83 -35.34 28.94
CA PRO A 72 -6.25 -34.95 30.29
C PRO A 72 -6.83 -33.53 30.28
N LYS A 73 -7.87 -33.31 31.09
CA LYS A 73 -8.59 -32.03 31.16
C LYS A 73 -8.23 -31.31 32.45
N SER A 74 -7.78 -30.07 32.33
CA SER A 74 -7.54 -29.21 33.49
C SER A 74 -8.88 -28.78 34.11
N HIS A 75 -8.85 -28.24 35.33
CA HIS A 75 -10.06 -27.74 35.98
C HIS A 75 -10.67 -26.57 35.19
N LEU A 76 -9.84 -25.75 34.53
CA LEU A 76 -10.32 -24.67 33.66
C LEU A 76 -10.93 -25.21 32.36
N ASP A 77 -10.43 -26.32 31.82
CA ASP A 77 -11.06 -26.98 30.66
C ASP A 77 -12.44 -27.56 31.03
N LEU A 78 -12.56 -28.17 32.21
CA LEU A 78 -13.83 -28.66 32.73
C LEU A 78 -14.83 -27.53 32.99
N LEU A 79 -14.36 -26.41 33.54
CA LEU A 79 -15.17 -25.20 33.68
C LEU A 79 -15.64 -24.71 32.31
N ASN A 80 -14.75 -24.66 31.32
CA ASN A 80 -15.09 -24.22 29.97
C ASN A 80 -16.14 -25.16 29.34
N LEU A 81 -15.92 -26.48 29.34
CA LEU A 81 -16.88 -27.47 28.87
C LEU A 81 -18.24 -27.35 29.59
N GLY A 82 -18.22 -27.11 30.90
CA GLY A 82 -19.41 -26.86 31.71
C GLY A 82 -20.17 -25.60 31.27
N LEU A 83 -19.47 -24.50 31.01
CA LEU A 83 -20.05 -23.27 30.49
C LEU A 83 -20.68 -23.50 29.10
N LEU A 84 -19.99 -24.20 28.20
CA LEU A 84 -20.52 -24.51 26.87
C LEU A 84 -21.76 -25.41 26.93
N GLY A 85 -21.73 -26.46 27.75
CA GLY A 85 -22.89 -27.33 27.98
C GLY A 85 -24.07 -26.56 28.55
N LEU A 86 -23.82 -25.67 29.52
CA LEU A 86 -24.84 -24.82 30.12
C LEU A 86 -25.49 -23.88 29.09
N GLN A 87 -24.72 -23.31 28.16
CA GLN A 87 -25.29 -22.48 27.08
C GLN A 87 -26.28 -23.28 26.23
N ILE A 88 -25.93 -24.52 25.85
CA ILE A 88 -26.82 -25.39 25.07
C ILE A 88 -28.09 -25.71 25.86
N VAL A 89 -27.97 -26.03 27.15
CA VAL A 89 -29.12 -26.29 28.03
C VAL A 89 -30.02 -25.06 28.12
N ILE A 90 -29.45 -23.87 28.35
CA ILE A 90 -30.21 -22.61 28.43
C ILE A 90 -30.94 -22.33 27.11
N TYR A 91 -30.30 -22.58 25.97
CA TYR A 91 -30.91 -22.38 24.66
C TYR A 91 -32.19 -23.21 24.47
N PHE A 92 -32.17 -24.48 24.88
CA PHE A 92 -33.35 -25.35 24.79
C PHE A 92 -34.36 -25.14 25.92
N ALA A 93 -33.93 -24.64 27.08
CA ALA A 93 -34.81 -24.39 28.22
C ALA A 93 -35.62 -23.09 28.11
N LEU A 94 -35.06 -22.05 27.45
CA LEU A 94 -35.72 -20.76 27.32
C LEU A 94 -36.69 -20.72 26.14
N SER A 95 -37.73 -19.89 26.27
CA SER A 95 -38.56 -19.53 25.12
C SER A 95 -37.73 -18.77 24.08
N ARG A 96 -38.12 -18.82 22.81
CA ARG A 96 -37.37 -18.19 21.72
C ARG A 96 -37.06 -16.70 21.95
N LYS A 97 -38.00 -15.93 22.50
CA LYS A 97 -37.80 -14.51 22.81
C LYS A 97 -36.85 -14.29 23.98
N ALA A 98 -36.98 -15.10 25.03
CA ALA A 98 -36.06 -15.05 26.16
C ALA A 98 -34.63 -15.44 25.73
N ALA A 99 -34.48 -16.47 24.89
CA ALA A 99 -33.19 -16.87 24.33
C ALA A 99 -32.56 -15.77 23.47
N GLN A 100 -33.33 -15.09 22.61
CA GLN A 100 -32.84 -13.95 21.81
C GLN A 100 -32.25 -12.84 22.69
N ILE A 101 -32.98 -12.45 23.74
CA ILE A 101 -32.55 -11.38 24.65
C ILE A 101 -31.34 -11.84 25.48
N PHE A 102 -31.40 -13.04 26.05
CA PHE A 102 -30.33 -13.59 26.85
C PHE A 102 -29.03 -13.70 26.05
N PHE A 103 -29.05 -14.39 24.90
CA PHE A 103 -27.85 -14.59 24.09
C PHE A 103 -27.33 -13.31 23.44
N PHE A 104 -28.18 -12.30 23.21
CA PHE A 104 -27.70 -10.97 22.81
C PHE A 104 -26.79 -10.36 23.88
N PHE A 105 -27.26 -10.26 25.13
CA PHE A 105 -26.46 -9.69 26.22
C PHE A 105 -25.29 -10.59 26.61
N TYR A 106 -25.48 -11.90 26.56
CA TYR A 106 -24.43 -12.87 26.88
C TYR A 106 -23.30 -12.83 25.84
N PHE A 107 -23.62 -12.76 24.55
CA PHE A 107 -22.64 -12.51 23.50
C PHE A 107 -21.96 -11.14 23.70
N ALA A 108 -22.72 -10.08 23.93
CA ALA A 108 -22.16 -8.74 24.15
C ALA A 108 -21.17 -8.71 25.33
N PHE A 109 -21.44 -9.47 26.40
CA PHE A 109 -20.52 -9.63 27.53
C PHE A 109 -19.21 -10.30 27.11
N TRP A 110 -19.27 -11.45 26.44
CA TRP A 110 -18.06 -12.17 26.01
C TRP A 110 -17.28 -11.39 24.95
N ARG A 111 -17.99 -10.72 24.05
CA ARG A 111 -17.43 -9.82 23.05
C ARG A 111 -16.68 -8.66 23.70
N ALA A 112 -17.28 -8.01 24.70
CA ALA A 112 -16.60 -6.96 25.47
C ALA A 112 -15.42 -7.51 26.28
N ALA A 113 -15.53 -8.70 26.86
CA ALA A 113 -14.42 -9.35 27.57
C ALA A 113 -13.24 -9.64 26.63
N TYR A 114 -13.53 -10.07 25.41
CA TYR A 114 -12.54 -10.32 24.38
C TYR A 114 -11.90 -9.02 23.89
N ASP A 115 -12.67 -8.10 23.28
CA ASP A 115 -12.10 -6.92 22.62
C ASP A 115 -11.68 -5.83 23.63
N ALA A 116 -12.56 -5.42 24.55
CA ALA A 116 -12.23 -4.37 25.51
C ALA A 116 -11.43 -4.89 26.72
N GLY A 117 -11.81 -6.06 27.24
CA GLY A 117 -11.17 -6.69 28.40
C GLY A 117 -9.74 -7.10 28.11
N LEU A 118 -9.51 -7.95 27.10
CA LEU A 118 -8.15 -8.32 26.71
C LEU A 118 -7.38 -7.10 26.20
N GLY A 119 -8.01 -6.20 25.43
CA GLY A 119 -7.35 -4.97 24.97
C GLY A 119 -6.77 -4.15 26.13
N TRP A 120 -7.52 -3.99 27.22
CA TRP A 120 -7.05 -3.29 28.42
C TRP A 120 -5.95 -4.06 29.17
N VAL A 121 -6.16 -5.36 29.39
CA VAL A 121 -5.20 -6.24 30.10
C VAL A 121 -3.88 -6.30 29.35
N LEU A 122 -3.92 -6.56 28.04
CA LEU A 122 -2.76 -6.65 27.18
C LEU A 122 -2.08 -5.30 26.99
N THR A 123 -2.82 -4.18 26.92
CA THR A 123 -2.19 -2.84 26.91
C THR A 123 -1.35 -2.62 28.17
N LYS A 124 -1.87 -3.00 29.34
CA LYS A 124 -1.13 -2.91 30.60
C LYS A 124 0.03 -3.88 30.67
N GLN A 125 -0.14 -5.10 30.17
CA GLN A 125 0.93 -6.09 30.08
C GLN A 125 2.05 -5.59 29.15
N SER A 126 1.71 -5.15 27.95
CA SER A 126 2.65 -4.67 26.95
C SER A 126 3.41 -3.40 27.38
N LYS A 127 2.77 -2.46 28.10
CA LYS A 127 3.42 -1.21 28.55
C LYS A 127 4.10 -1.32 29.92
N LYS A 128 3.57 -2.14 30.82
CA LYS A 128 3.94 -2.15 32.25
C LYS A 128 4.13 -3.56 32.82
N LYS A 129 4.15 -4.61 32.02
CA LYS A 129 4.32 -6.01 32.47
C LYS A 129 3.38 -6.36 33.63
N TRP A 130 2.15 -5.85 33.57
CA TRP A 130 1.25 -5.81 34.70
C TRP A 130 0.83 -7.20 35.22
N ILE A 131 0.60 -8.16 34.32
CA ILE A 131 0.19 -9.52 34.71
C ILE A 131 1.34 -10.22 35.43
N GLU A 132 2.54 -10.16 34.86
CA GLU A 132 3.78 -10.71 35.46
C GLU A 132 4.02 -10.13 36.84
N ARG A 133 3.96 -8.79 36.98
CA ARG A 133 4.12 -8.12 38.27
C ARG A 133 3.06 -8.54 39.28
N GLU A 134 1.81 -8.73 38.85
CA GLU A 134 0.73 -9.14 39.76
C GLU A 134 0.92 -10.58 40.25
N VAL A 135 1.34 -11.48 39.35
CA VAL A 135 1.72 -12.87 39.67
C VAL A 135 2.87 -12.92 40.67
N GLN A 136 3.92 -12.11 40.45
CA GLN A 136 5.05 -11.97 41.39
C GLN A 136 4.61 -11.36 42.72
N ARG A 137 3.85 -10.26 42.69
CA ARG A 137 3.38 -9.53 43.88
C ARG A 137 2.54 -10.42 44.79
N ARG A 138 1.67 -11.25 44.21
CA ARG A 138 0.85 -12.22 44.96
C ARG A 138 1.59 -13.51 45.29
N GLY A 139 2.80 -13.72 44.75
CA GLY A 139 3.60 -14.92 44.95
C GLY A 139 2.95 -16.19 44.40
N TRP A 140 2.17 -16.11 43.32
CA TRP A 140 1.41 -17.27 42.81
C TRP A 140 2.29 -18.40 42.27
N LEU A 141 3.45 -18.06 41.70
CA LEU A 141 4.42 -19.03 41.18
C LEU A 141 5.61 -19.26 42.14
N ASP A 142 5.57 -18.65 43.33
CA ASP A 142 6.62 -18.72 44.34
C ASP A 142 6.35 -19.87 45.33
N GLU A 143 7.31 -20.80 45.41
CA GLU A 143 7.23 -22.00 46.24
C GLU A 143 7.21 -21.68 47.74
N LYS A 144 7.92 -20.62 48.17
CA LYS A 144 8.06 -20.25 49.58
C LYS A 144 6.88 -19.44 50.07
N ARG A 145 6.33 -18.57 49.21
CA ARG A 145 5.23 -17.66 49.60
C ARG A 145 3.86 -18.32 49.55
N ARG A 146 3.53 -19.06 48.49
CA ARG A 146 2.21 -19.69 48.31
C ARG A 146 2.31 -21.07 47.63
N PRO A 147 2.83 -22.09 48.33
CA PRO A 147 3.05 -23.43 47.75
C PRO A 147 1.75 -24.09 47.24
N ALA A 148 0.63 -23.91 47.94
CA ALA A 148 -0.65 -24.50 47.53
C ALA A 148 -1.16 -23.94 46.19
N VAL A 149 -1.05 -22.62 46.00
CA VAL A 149 -1.48 -21.96 44.75
C VAL A 149 -0.55 -22.35 43.60
N ARG A 150 0.76 -22.34 43.85
CA ARG A 150 1.76 -22.76 42.87
C ARG A 150 1.55 -24.19 42.41
N ASN A 151 1.36 -25.13 43.33
CA ASN A 151 1.15 -26.54 43.00
C ASN A 151 -0.16 -26.76 42.25
N TRP A 152 -1.21 -25.99 42.57
CA TRP A 152 -2.44 -25.99 41.80
C TRP A 152 -2.21 -25.51 40.37
N ILE A 153 -1.53 -24.38 40.16
CA ILE A 153 -1.20 -23.84 38.82
C ILE A 153 -0.30 -24.84 38.06
N LYS A 154 0.74 -25.38 38.69
CA LYS A 154 1.62 -26.39 38.11
C LYS A 154 0.82 -27.58 37.58
N LYS A 155 -0.14 -28.08 38.36
CA LYS A 155 -1.05 -29.15 37.91
C LYS A 155 -1.92 -28.71 36.72
N GLN A 156 -2.43 -27.48 36.70
CA GLN A 156 -3.21 -26.97 35.56
C GLN A 156 -2.39 -26.85 34.26
N LEU A 157 -1.09 -26.61 34.34
CA LEU A 157 -0.22 -26.41 33.19
C LEU A 157 0.45 -27.70 32.72
N VAL A 158 1.10 -28.45 33.62
CA VAL A 158 1.92 -29.62 33.29
C VAL A 158 1.09 -30.70 32.59
N ASP A 159 -0.12 -30.98 33.05
CA ASP A 159 -0.99 -32.01 32.47
C ASP A 159 -1.34 -31.73 30.99
N LYS A 160 -1.25 -30.47 30.55
CA LYS A 160 -1.58 -30.04 29.18
C LYS A 160 -0.37 -29.92 28.25
N MET A 161 0.83 -30.03 28.78
CA MET A 161 2.07 -29.81 28.05
C MET A 161 2.75 -31.12 27.66
N GLY A 162 3.62 -31.06 26.65
CA GLY A 162 4.44 -32.19 26.21
C GLY A 162 5.58 -32.54 27.16
N LYS A 163 6.36 -33.56 26.81
CA LYS A 163 7.54 -34.01 27.57
C LYS A 163 8.70 -32.99 27.55
N ASP A 164 8.61 -32.00 26.67
CA ASP A 164 9.56 -30.90 26.46
C ASP A 164 9.32 -29.70 27.41
N TYR A 165 8.31 -29.77 28.29
CA TYR A 165 7.97 -28.72 29.25
C TYR A 165 8.37 -29.09 30.68
N SER A 166 9.18 -28.22 31.31
CA SER A 166 9.51 -28.29 32.74
C SER A 166 9.07 -26.99 33.43
N PHE A 167 8.09 -27.08 34.33
CA PHE A 167 7.52 -25.91 35.02
C PHE A 167 8.57 -25.11 35.80
N ASP A 168 9.54 -25.79 36.40
CA ASP A 168 10.53 -25.19 37.31
C ASP A 168 11.74 -24.60 36.57
N GLU A 169 12.02 -25.06 35.35
CA GLU A 169 13.18 -24.63 34.53
C GLU A 169 12.84 -23.46 33.60
N LEU A 170 11.55 -23.21 33.35
CA LEU A 170 11.10 -22.18 32.42
C LEU A 170 10.90 -20.83 33.10
N PRO A 171 11.14 -19.72 32.38
CA PRO A 171 10.99 -18.39 32.93
C PRO A 171 9.55 -18.10 33.34
N LEU A 172 9.42 -17.21 34.32
CA LEU A 172 8.13 -16.78 34.86
C LEU A 172 7.18 -16.27 33.77
N GLU A 173 7.72 -15.53 32.79
CA GLU A 173 7.00 -14.93 31.67
C GLU A 173 6.28 -16.00 30.86
N TYR A 174 6.92 -17.15 30.61
CA TYR A 174 6.33 -18.24 29.84
C TYR A 174 5.21 -18.93 30.63
N ASN A 175 5.43 -19.26 31.90
CA ASN A 175 4.42 -19.88 32.75
C ASN A 175 3.21 -18.94 32.99
N THR A 176 3.47 -17.63 33.09
CA THR A 176 2.42 -16.61 33.19
C THR A 176 1.63 -16.49 31.88
N TRP A 177 2.31 -16.54 30.73
CA TRP A 177 1.66 -16.57 29.42
C TRP A 177 0.77 -17.80 29.23
N LEU A 178 1.23 -18.99 29.64
CA LEU A 178 0.39 -20.21 29.60
C LEU A 178 -0.87 -20.09 30.46
N LEU A 179 -0.76 -19.49 31.65
CA LEU A 179 -1.93 -19.23 32.50
C LEU A 179 -2.89 -18.21 31.87
N PHE A 180 -2.34 -17.14 31.29
CA PHE A 180 -3.12 -16.17 30.51
C PHE A 180 -3.86 -16.84 29.35
N ARG A 181 -3.20 -17.77 28.65
CA ARG A 181 -3.77 -18.56 27.56
C ARG A 181 -5.06 -19.28 27.96
N GLN A 182 -5.06 -19.94 29.11
CA GLN A 182 -6.23 -20.65 29.62
C GLN A 182 -7.41 -19.71 29.89
N ALA A 183 -7.15 -18.48 30.34
CA ALA A 183 -8.18 -17.46 30.50
C ALA A 183 -8.74 -16.98 29.15
N VAL A 184 -7.87 -16.81 28.14
CA VAL A 184 -8.28 -16.45 26.78
C VAL A 184 -9.11 -17.57 26.15
N ASP A 185 -8.77 -18.84 26.37
CA ASP A 185 -9.53 -19.99 25.86
C ASP A 185 -10.98 -20.00 26.36
N VAL A 186 -11.21 -19.64 27.62
CA VAL A 186 -12.56 -19.48 28.17
C VAL A 186 -13.30 -18.36 27.44
N ILE A 187 -12.67 -17.21 27.24
CA ILE A 187 -13.31 -16.06 26.58
C ILE A 187 -13.64 -16.38 25.11
N LEU A 188 -12.69 -16.90 24.35
CA LEU A 188 -12.82 -17.17 22.92
C LEU A 188 -13.93 -18.17 22.61
N VAL A 189 -13.95 -19.31 23.31
CA VAL A 189 -14.91 -20.38 23.00
C VAL A 189 -16.33 -19.98 23.43
N ASN A 190 -16.46 -19.24 24.55
CA ASN A 190 -17.76 -18.72 24.99
C ASN A 190 -18.27 -17.57 24.10
N ASP A 191 -17.40 -16.67 23.64
CA ASP A 191 -17.76 -15.64 22.65
C ASP A 191 -18.32 -16.27 21.38
N PHE A 192 -17.62 -17.26 20.81
CA PHE A 192 -18.05 -17.94 19.60
C PHE A 192 -19.39 -18.68 19.77
N LEU A 193 -19.51 -19.52 20.80
CA LEU A 193 -20.73 -20.31 20.99
C LEU A 193 -21.94 -19.41 21.31
N SER A 194 -21.76 -18.37 22.12
CA SER A 194 -22.83 -17.44 22.47
C SER A 194 -23.35 -16.69 21.24
N TYR A 195 -22.46 -16.31 20.31
CA TYR A 195 -22.85 -15.77 19.00
C TYR A 195 -23.66 -16.77 18.17
N CYS A 196 -23.22 -18.03 18.10
CA CYS A 196 -23.96 -19.07 17.38
C CYS A 196 -25.36 -19.29 17.97
N MET A 197 -25.47 -19.37 19.30
CA MET A 197 -26.76 -19.53 19.99
C MET A 197 -27.68 -18.32 19.77
N PHE A 198 -27.12 -17.10 19.79
CA PHE A 198 -27.86 -15.89 19.41
C PHE A 198 -28.39 -16.00 17.97
N ALA A 199 -27.53 -16.34 17.01
CA ALA A 199 -27.92 -16.45 15.62
C ALA A 199 -28.99 -17.54 15.37
N PHE A 200 -28.87 -18.70 16.02
CA PHE A 200 -29.88 -19.75 15.95
C PHE A 200 -31.21 -19.32 16.58
N SER A 201 -31.19 -18.60 17.71
CA SER A 201 -32.41 -18.07 18.32
C SER A 201 -33.15 -17.08 17.39
N CYS A 202 -32.38 -16.35 16.56
CA CYS A 202 -32.86 -15.39 15.58
C CYS A 202 -33.17 -16.00 14.20
N PHE A 203 -32.94 -17.30 13.98
CA PHE A 203 -33.09 -17.94 12.68
C PHE A 203 -34.51 -17.83 12.13
N ARG A 204 -34.67 -17.26 10.94
CA ARG A 204 -35.96 -17.18 10.25
C ARG A 204 -35.79 -17.42 8.75
N VAL A 205 -36.85 -17.89 8.11
CA VAL A 205 -36.96 -17.94 6.66
C VAL A 205 -37.84 -16.75 6.24
N PRO A 206 -37.29 -15.71 5.58
CA PRO A 206 -38.08 -14.61 5.05
C PRO A 206 -39.11 -15.10 4.03
N GLU A 207 -40.33 -14.59 4.06
CA GLU A 207 -41.43 -15.05 3.19
C GLU A 207 -41.49 -14.29 1.85
N ASP A 208 -40.92 -13.08 1.80
CA ASP A 208 -41.03 -12.16 0.65
C ASP A 208 -39.96 -12.38 -0.44
N LEU A 209 -39.20 -13.48 -0.39
CA LEU A 209 -38.07 -13.74 -1.28
C LEU A 209 -38.34 -14.93 -2.20
N SER A 210 -37.83 -14.85 -3.44
CA SER A 210 -37.93 -15.98 -4.37
C SER A 210 -37.07 -17.15 -3.90
N VAL A 211 -37.46 -18.37 -4.30
CA VAL A 211 -36.72 -19.61 -3.99
C VAL A 211 -35.25 -19.52 -4.42
N ILE A 212 -34.98 -18.90 -5.56
CA ILE A 212 -33.60 -18.68 -6.05
C ILE A 212 -32.79 -17.82 -5.07
N VAL A 213 -33.38 -16.76 -4.52
CA VAL A 213 -32.70 -15.91 -3.53
C VAL A 213 -32.45 -16.67 -2.23
N HIS A 214 -33.37 -17.56 -1.82
CA HIS A 214 -33.12 -18.45 -0.68
C HIS A 214 -31.94 -19.39 -0.92
N ILE A 215 -31.89 -20.04 -2.09
CA ILE A 215 -30.77 -20.92 -2.47
C ILE A 215 -29.45 -20.12 -2.45
N MET A 216 -29.42 -18.96 -3.09
CA MET A 216 -28.23 -18.09 -3.11
C MET A 216 -27.78 -17.66 -1.72
N ARG A 217 -28.71 -17.32 -0.82
CA ARG A 217 -28.40 -16.95 0.57
C ARG A 217 -27.77 -18.10 1.35
N TRP A 218 -28.31 -19.32 1.22
CA TRP A 218 -27.77 -20.50 1.89
C TRP A 218 -26.42 -20.91 1.32
N VAL A 219 -26.31 -21.01 -0.01
CA VAL A 219 -25.05 -21.35 -0.68
C VAL A 219 -23.97 -20.31 -0.35
N GLY A 220 -24.28 -19.01 -0.48
CA GLY A 220 -23.36 -17.93 -0.13
C GLY A 220 -23.01 -17.92 1.35
N GLY A 221 -23.98 -18.17 2.24
CA GLY A 221 -23.75 -18.24 3.67
C GLY A 221 -22.82 -19.38 4.09
N ILE A 222 -23.04 -20.58 3.54
CA ILE A 222 -22.18 -21.75 3.76
C ILE A 222 -20.79 -21.50 3.19
N ALA A 223 -20.68 -20.92 1.98
CA ALA A 223 -19.40 -20.59 1.37
C ALA A 223 -18.59 -19.61 2.23
N LEU A 224 -19.22 -18.59 2.80
CA LEU A 224 -18.56 -17.63 3.70
C LEU A 224 -18.10 -18.27 5.02
N ILE A 225 -18.85 -19.22 5.58
CA ILE A 225 -18.44 -19.99 6.76
C ILE A 225 -17.26 -20.91 6.42
N ALA A 226 -17.29 -21.61 5.29
CA ALA A 226 -16.18 -22.46 4.86
C ALA A 226 -14.91 -21.64 4.61
N PHE A 227 -15.04 -20.50 3.93
CA PHE A 227 -13.94 -19.55 3.72
C PHE A 227 -13.37 -19.03 5.05
N ASN A 228 -14.24 -18.74 6.02
CA ASN A 228 -13.83 -18.31 7.36
C ASN A 228 -12.97 -19.37 8.07
N LEU A 229 -13.42 -20.62 8.07
CA LEU A 229 -12.69 -21.73 8.69
C LEU A 229 -11.33 -21.93 8.01
N TRP A 230 -11.27 -21.83 6.68
CA TRP A 230 -10.03 -21.90 5.93
C TRP A 230 -9.06 -20.78 6.32
N VAL A 231 -9.51 -19.52 6.31
CA VAL A 231 -8.70 -18.35 6.73
C VAL A 231 -8.17 -18.52 8.15
N LYS A 232 -9.02 -18.94 9.10
CA LYS A 232 -8.63 -19.12 10.51
C LYS A 232 -7.60 -20.24 10.67
N THR A 233 -7.77 -21.34 9.95
CA THR A 233 -6.84 -22.48 9.98
C THR A 233 -5.48 -22.10 9.40
N GLU A 234 -5.44 -21.46 8.22
CA GLU A 234 -4.18 -21.03 7.61
C GLU A 234 -3.49 -19.94 8.43
N ALA A 235 -4.24 -18.99 8.97
CA ALA A 235 -3.65 -17.96 9.82
C ALA A 235 -3.01 -18.57 11.08
N HIS A 236 -3.72 -19.47 11.76
CA HIS A 236 -3.22 -20.19 12.93
C HIS A 236 -1.97 -21.02 12.60
N ASN A 237 -1.93 -21.66 11.43
CA ASN A 237 -0.77 -22.42 10.97
C ASN A 237 0.48 -21.56 10.80
N VAL A 238 0.34 -20.28 10.46
CA VAL A 238 1.43 -19.32 10.28
C VAL A 238 1.86 -18.71 11.62
N VAL A 239 0.92 -18.13 12.38
CA VAL A 239 1.28 -17.42 13.64
C VAL A 239 1.60 -18.36 14.79
N LYS A 240 1.07 -19.59 14.73
CA LYS A 240 1.04 -20.56 15.84
C LYS A 240 0.41 -19.98 17.10
N ASP A 241 0.32 -20.78 18.16
CA ASP A 241 -0.23 -20.36 19.45
C ASP A 241 0.46 -19.10 19.99
N TYR A 242 1.76 -18.96 19.78
CA TYR A 242 2.50 -17.77 20.22
C TYR A 242 1.88 -16.46 19.70
N GLY A 243 1.64 -16.35 18.40
CA GLY A 243 1.00 -15.14 17.86
C GLY A 243 -0.51 -15.11 18.11
N TRP A 244 -1.18 -16.27 18.14
CA TRP A 244 -2.63 -16.35 18.41
C TRP A 244 -3.02 -15.84 19.81
N TYR A 245 -2.12 -15.99 20.80
CA TYR A 245 -2.34 -15.56 22.18
C TYR A 245 -1.43 -14.40 22.60
N TRP A 246 -1.01 -13.54 21.66
CA TRP A 246 -0.20 -12.33 21.92
C TRP A 246 1.01 -12.60 22.82
N GLY A 247 1.75 -13.68 22.57
CA GLY A 247 2.92 -14.09 23.35
C GLY A 247 4.02 -13.04 23.38
N ASP A 248 4.08 -12.19 22.36
CA ASP A 248 4.97 -11.03 22.25
C ASP A 248 4.73 -9.93 23.30
N CYS A 249 3.58 -9.96 23.98
CA CYS A 249 3.35 -9.16 25.19
C CYS A 249 4.19 -9.64 26.40
N PHE A 250 4.65 -10.89 26.40
CA PHE A 250 5.35 -11.53 27.52
C PHE A 250 6.84 -11.69 27.21
N PHE A 251 7.19 -12.42 26.15
CA PHE A 251 8.56 -12.72 25.75
C PHE A 251 8.71 -12.62 24.22
N GLN A 252 9.93 -12.44 23.73
CA GLN A 252 10.24 -12.40 22.30
C GLN A 252 10.50 -13.82 21.76
N ARG A 253 10.16 -14.08 20.51
CA ARG A 253 10.44 -15.34 19.79
C ARG A 253 11.06 -15.01 18.44
N GLY A 254 11.88 -15.93 17.90
CA GLY A 254 12.44 -15.80 16.55
C GLY A 254 11.38 -15.54 15.45
N ALA A 255 11.83 -15.00 14.32
CA ALA A 255 10.97 -14.42 13.29
C ALA A 255 9.89 -15.38 12.77
N LEU A 256 8.66 -14.86 12.66
CA LEU A 256 7.54 -15.51 11.97
C LEU A 256 7.64 -15.18 10.47
N VAL A 257 7.74 -16.19 9.62
CA VAL A 257 7.63 -16.00 8.17
C VAL A 257 6.14 -15.87 7.83
N PHE A 258 5.70 -14.66 7.52
CA PHE A 258 4.32 -14.41 7.11
C PHE A 258 4.11 -14.88 5.66
N ASP A 259 3.49 -16.05 5.51
CA ASP A 259 3.12 -16.66 4.21
C ASP A 259 1.61 -16.96 4.17
N GLY A 260 1.09 -17.38 3.02
CA GLY A 260 -0.29 -17.81 2.83
C GLY A 260 -1.29 -16.67 3.00
N VAL A 261 -2.23 -16.79 3.95
CA VAL A 261 -3.32 -15.82 4.11
C VAL A 261 -2.85 -14.43 4.56
N PHE A 262 -1.61 -14.28 5.02
CA PHE A 262 -1.01 -12.96 5.33
C PHE A 262 -0.51 -12.22 4.08
N GLU A 263 -0.43 -12.88 2.92
CA GLU A 263 -0.27 -12.21 1.62
C GLU A 263 -1.61 -11.64 1.10
N LEU A 264 -2.74 -12.17 1.59
CA LEU A 264 -4.09 -11.76 1.22
C LEU A 264 -4.55 -10.51 1.97
N ALA A 265 -4.28 -10.45 3.28
CA ALA A 265 -4.68 -9.36 4.17
C ALA A 265 -3.64 -9.21 5.30
N PRO A 266 -3.46 -8.01 5.88
CA PRO A 266 -2.46 -7.78 6.94
C PRO A 266 -2.84 -8.52 8.23
N HIS A 267 -4.12 -8.43 8.58
CA HIS A 267 -4.69 -9.08 9.76
C HIS A 267 -5.81 -10.01 9.31
N PRO A 268 -5.49 -11.14 8.68
CA PRO A 268 -6.47 -12.02 8.04
C PRO A 268 -7.46 -12.58 9.05
N MET A 269 -7.04 -12.81 10.30
CA MET A 269 -7.91 -13.28 11.38
C MET A 269 -9.00 -12.28 11.77
N TYR A 270 -8.72 -10.98 11.66
CA TYR A 270 -9.61 -9.92 12.10
C TYR A 270 -10.40 -9.27 10.98
N SER A 271 -9.96 -9.43 9.73
CA SER A 271 -10.59 -8.85 8.54
C SER A 271 -11.43 -9.89 7.80
N VAL A 272 -10.83 -10.58 6.83
CA VAL A 272 -11.48 -11.63 6.03
C VAL A 272 -11.94 -12.82 6.90
N GLY A 273 -11.30 -13.03 8.04
CA GLY A 273 -11.64 -13.98 9.09
C GLY A 273 -12.90 -13.64 9.89
N TYR A 274 -13.69 -12.64 9.50
CA TYR A 274 -15.06 -12.40 9.98
C TYR A 274 -16.14 -12.79 8.97
N ALA A 275 -15.77 -13.28 7.78
CA ALA A 275 -16.71 -13.74 6.75
C ALA A 275 -17.80 -14.69 7.31
N GLY A 276 -17.46 -15.55 8.27
CA GLY A 276 -18.37 -16.53 8.86
C GLY A 276 -19.54 -15.88 9.63
N TYR A 277 -19.33 -14.72 10.25
CA TYR A 277 -20.39 -13.97 10.93
C TYR A 277 -21.43 -13.48 9.89
N TYR A 278 -20.95 -12.95 8.77
CA TYR A 278 -21.83 -12.56 7.66
C TYR A 278 -22.50 -13.77 7.00
N GLY A 279 -21.80 -14.90 6.90
CA GLY A 279 -22.38 -16.16 6.44
C GLY A 279 -23.55 -16.62 7.32
N LEU A 280 -23.39 -16.56 8.64
CA LEU A 280 -24.44 -16.92 9.58
C LEU A 280 -25.60 -15.90 9.58
N SER A 281 -25.32 -14.63 9.33
CA SER A 281 -26.36 -13.61 9.11
C SER A 281 -27.20 -13.89 7.85
N LEU A 282 -26.57 -14.35 6.77
CA LEU A 282 -27.26 -14.72 5.53
C LEU A 282 -28.14 -15.95 5.73
N ILE A 283 -27.63 -16.99 6.40
CA ILE A 283 -28.38 -18.22 6.69
C ILE A 283 -29.55 -17.93 7.63
N SER A 284 -29.30 -17.20 8.73
CA SER A 284 -30.33 -16.85 9.71
C SER A 284 -31.41 -15.91 9.17
N GLY A 285 -31.13 -15.17 8.10
CA GLY A 285 -32.08 -14.22 7.51
C GLY A 285 -32.47 -13.08 8.43
N SER A 286 -31.69 -12.81 9.47
CA SER A 286 -32.03 -11.85 10.50
C SER A 286 -31.16 -10.61 10.42
N TYR A 287 -31.80 -9.43 10.32
CA TYR A 287 -31.10 -8.15 10.43
C TYR A 287 -30.44 -7.98 11.80
N ALA A 288 -31.05 -8.49 12.87
CA ALA A 288 -30.43 -8.46 14.20
C ALA A 288 -29.08 -9.18 14.19
N VAL A 289 -29.00 -10.36 13.55
CA VAL A 289 -27.74 -11.11 13.42
C VAL A 289 -26.75 -10.35 12.54
N LEU A 290 -27.20 -9.73 11.45
CA LEU A 290 -26.33 -8.89 10.60
C LEU A 290 -25.72 -7.72 11.38
N PHE A 291 -26.52 -6.96 12.13
CA PHE A 291 -26.02 -5.80 12.88
C PHE A 291 -25.15 -6.19 14.07
N VAL A 292 -25.49 -7.29 14.76
CA VAL A 292 -24.62 -7.84 15.81
C VAL A 292 -23.30 -8.35 15.22
N SER A 293 -23.31 -8.91 14.02
CA SER A 293 -22.11 -9.30 13.28
C SER A 293 -21.24 -8.10 12.91
N LEU A 294 -21.86 -7.03 12.40
CA LEU A 294 -21.18 -5.76 12.11
C LEU A 294 -20.57 -5.15 13.38
N ALA A 295 -21.32 -5.13 14.48
CA ALA A 295 -20.84 -4.62 15.76
C ALA A 295 -19.67 -5.46 16.31
N GLY A 296 -19.76 -6.79 16.24
CA GLY A 296 -18.66 -7.69 16.63
C GLY A 296 -17.41 -7.51 15.79
N HIS A 297 -17.56 -7.30 14.47
CA HIS A 297 -16.42 -7.03 13.59
C HIS A 297 -15.82 -5.63 13.83
N ALA A 298 -16.66 -4.62 14.09
CA ALA A 298 -16.20 -3.29 14.46
C ALA A 298 -15.45 -3.29 15.80
N ALA A 299 -15.91 -4.06 16.79
CA ALA A 299 -15.22 -4.25 18.07
C ALA A 299 -13.82 -4.88 17.86
N GLN A 300 -13.72 -5.87 16.97
CA GLN A 300 -12.44 -6.48 16.61
C GLN A 300 -11.47 -5.49 15.94
N PHE A 301 -11.97 -4.65 15.03
CA PHE A 301 -11.13 -3.59 14.44
C PHE A 301 -10.74 -2.53 15.46
N ALA A 302 -11.62 -2.20 16.42
CA ALA A 302 -11.27 -1.33 17.53
C ALA A 302 -10.16 -1.94 18.39
N PHE A 303 -10.21 -3.24 18.70
CA PHE A 303 -9.11 -3.94 19.36
C PHE A 303 -7.80 -3.83 18.58
N LEU A 304 -7.85 -4.04 17.26
CA LEU A 304 -6.69 -3.93 16.38
C LEU A 304 -6.08 -2.52 16.41
N VAL A 305 -6.89 -1.48 16.21
CA VAL A 305 -6.42 -0.09 16.13
C VAL A 305 -5.99 0.47 17.49
N LEU A 306 -6.70 0.13 18.57
CA LEU A 306 -6.47 0.71 19.89
C LEU A 306 -5.39 -0.02 20.69
N PHE A 307 -5.16 -1.30 20.42
CA PHE A 307 -4.18 -2.10 21.15
C PHE A 307 -3.12 -2.74 20.24
N GLU A 308 -3.53 -3.59 19.28
CA GLU A 308 -2.58 -4.47 18.59
C GLU A 308 -1.61 -3.69 17.69
N ASN A 309 -2.09 -2.77 16.86
CA ASN A 309 -1.24 -1.90 16.04
C ASN A 309 -0.27 -1.07 16.90
N PRO A 310 -0.74 -0.33 17.94
CA PRO A 310 0.16 0.36 18.87
C PRO A 310 1.13 -0.57 19.62
N HIS A 311 0.82 -1.85 19.78
CA HIS A 311 1.75 -2.83 20.35
C HIS A 311 2.83 -3.23 19.35
N ILE A 312 2.42 -3.60 18.14
CA ILE A 312 3.31 -3.97 17.04
C ILE A 312 4.28 -2.82 16.75
N GLU A 313 3.78 -1.58 16.63
CA GLU A 313 4.61 -0.40 16.39
C GLU A 313 5.64 -0.16 17.49
N ARG A 314 5.30 -0.42 18.76
CA ARG A 314 6.24 -0.27 19.88
C ARG A 314 7.32 -1.34 19.90
N LEU A 315 7.00 -2.56 19.47
CA LEU A 315 7.90 -3.71 19.57
C LEU A 315 8.75 -3.88 18.30
N TYR A 316 8.16 -3.63 17.14
CA TYR A 316 8.74 -3.89 15.82
C TYR A 316 8.86 -2.64 14.94
N GLY A 317 8.21 -1.52 15.28
CA GLY A 317 8.22 -0.30 14.47
C GLY A 317 9.56 0.45 14.53
N LYS A 318 10.07 0.86 13.36
CA LYS A 318 11.20 1.80 13.25
C LYS A 318 10.69 3.24 13.37
N ARG A 319 11.35 4.10 14.17
CA ARG A 319 10.95 5.52 14.32
C ARG A 319 11.25 6.30 13.02
N LYS A 320 10.23 6.76 12.31
CA LYS A 320 10.38 7.60 11.10
C LYS A 320 10.57 9.07 11.49
N ALA A 321 11.68 9.68 11.08
CA ALA A 321 11.92 11.10 11.30
C ALA A 321 11.04 11.95 10.36
N ILE A 322 10.26 12.87 10.92
CA ILE A 322 9.18 13.63 10.23
C ILE A 322 9.69 14.60 9.15
N ALA A 323 11.01 14.75 8.96
CA ALA A 323 11.58 15.67 7.96
C ALA A 323 13.00 15.26 7.51
N LYS A 324 13.27 13.96 7.33
CA LYS A 324 14.58 13.52 6.83
C LYS A 324 14.78 14.00 5.39
N ARG A 325 15.73 14.91 5.17
CA ARG A 325 16.17 15.32 3.84
C ARG A 325 17.16 14.26 3.33
N THR A 326 16.67 13.32 2.54
CA THR A 326 17.54 12.33 1.89
C THR A 326 18.06 12.95 0.58
N PRO A 327 19.39 13.04 0.37
CA PRO A 327 19.92 13.50 -0.90
C PRO A 327 19.53 12.50 -2.01
N LEU A 328 19.00 13.01 -3.12
CA LEU A 328 18.57 12.19 -4.28
C LEU A 328 19.76 11.58 -5.03
N PHE A 329 20.93 12.21 -4.91
CA PHE A 329 22.18 11.75 -5.48
C PHE A 329 23.23 11.76 -4.36
N PRO A 330 24.00 10.68 -4.16
CA PRO A 330 25.13 10.70 -3.26
C PRO A 330 26.09 11.82 -3.68
N SER A 331 26.42 12.75 -2.78
CA SER A 331 27.46 13.74 -3.05
C SER A 331 28.81 13.02 -3.12
N ASP A 332 29.43 13.00 -4.29
CA ASP A 332 30.76 12.46 -4.56
C ASP A 332 31.87 13.38 -3.96
N HIS A 333 31.75 13.73 -2.69
CA HIS A 333 32.69 14.59 -1.96
C HIS A 333 33.45 13.81 -0.90
N SER A 334 34.36 12.93 -1.33
CA SER A 334 35.48 12.46 -0.50
C SER A 334 36.65 11.90 -1.31
N LYS A 335 37.11 12.63 -2.34
CA LYS A 335 38.40 12.33 -3.01
C LYS A 335 39.25 13.56 -3.35
N ILE A 336 39.26 14.60 -2.51
CA ILE A 336 40.28 15.66 -2.54
C ILE A 336 40.36 16.21 -1.11
N THR A 337 41.28 15.80 -0.23
CA THR A 337 42.64 16.36 -0.12
C THR A 337 43.43 15.51 0.88
N GLU A 338 44.29 14.61 0.41
CA GLU A 338 45.48 14.22 1.19
C GLU A 338 46.59 15.20 0.81
N GLY A 339 47.03 16.02 1.75
CA GLY A 339 48.12 16.95 1.51
C GLY A 339 48.35 17.94 2.65
N SER A 340 49.37 17.64 3.46
CA SER A 340 50.18 18.58 4.27
C SER A 340 49.81 18.82 5.74
N SER A 341 50.57 18.10 6.59
CA SER A 341 51.42 18.62 7.68
C SER A 341 50.78 19.35 8.88
N ILE A 342 50.87 18.74 10.07
CA ILE A 342 51.81 19.07 11.17
C ILE A 342 51.36 18.28 12.43
N ALA A 343 52.30 17.52 13.02
CA ALA A 343 52.14 16.85 14.32
C ALA A 343 52.23 17.86 15.48
N PRO A 344 51.75 17.48 16.67
CA PRO A 344 52.75 17.16 17.70
C PRO A 344 52.48 15.87 18.46
N SER A 345 53.59 15.20 18.73
CA SER A 345 53.84 14.09 19.64
C SER A 345 53.40 14.35 21.09
N THR A 346 52.96 13.30 21.80
CA THR A 346 53.68 12.77 22.99
C THR A 346 53.04 11.47 23.54
N ASN A 347 53.82 10.39 23.49
CA ASN A 347 54.09 9.34 24.48
C ASN A 347 52.97 8.69 25.34
N GLY A 348 52.84 7.37 25.17
CA GLY A 348 52.30 6.42 26.16
C GLY A 348 52.08 5.01 25.59
N THR A 349 53.07 4.12 25.75
CA THR A 349 53.11 2.70 25.32
C THR A 349 52.25 1.77 26.22
N PRO A 350 52.04 0.48 25.89
CA PRO A 350 50.74 -0.19 25.92
C PRO A 350 50.62 -1.29 26.99
N VAL A 351 49.40 -1.74 27.30
CA VAL A 351 49.19 -3.06 27.94
C VAL A 351 48.10 -3.81 27.19
N ALA A 352 48.51 -4.94 26.62
CA ALA A 352 47.67 -5.92 25.96
C ALA A 352 47.02 -6.86 26.99
N GLN A 353 45.74 -7.18 26.80
CA GLN A 353 45.25 -8.52 27.11
C GLN A 353 44.38 -9.04 25.95
N SER A 354 44.91 -10.09 25.35
CA SER A 354 44.32 -10.98 24.37
C SER A 354 43.14 -11.75 24.95
N SER A 355 42.02 -11.84 24.21
CA SER A 355 41.36 -13.13 24.03
C SER A 355 40.65 -13.17 22.68
N SER A 356 40.84 -14.30 22.03
CA SER A 356 40.63 -14.63 20.64
C SER A 356 39.16 -14.69 20.24
N TYR A 357 38.86 -14.02 19.13
CA TYR A 357 37.71 -14.23 18.28
C TYR A 357 37.61 -15.69 17.79
N LEU A 358 36.41 -16.26 17.91
CA LEU A 358 35.91 -17.29 17.01
C LEU A 358 34.60 -16.78 16.44
N SER A 359 34.70 -16.10 15.30
CA SER A 359 33.56 -15.68 14.49
C SER A 359 33.07 -16.88 13.66
N THR A 360 31.77 -17.18 13.75
CA THR A 360 31.03 -17.97 12.76
C THR A 360 29.81 -17.13 12.31
N PRO A 361 29.27 -17.34 11.10
CA PRO A 361 28.94 -16.26 10.17
C PRO A 361 27.49 -15.82 10.30
N ALA A 362 27.24 -14.55 10.03
CA ALA A 362 25.90 -14.04 9.78
C ALA A 362 25.39 -14.60 8.44
N ILE A 363 24.38 -15.47 8.50
CA ILE A 363 23.48 -15.74 7.37
C ILE A 363 22.06 -15.65 7.93
N THR A 364 21.40 -14.54 7.62
CA THR A 364 19.95 -14.39 7.63
C THR A 364 19.60 -13.38 6.53
N GLU A 365 19.47 -13.86 5.29
CA GLU A 365 18.65 -13.20 4.29
C GLU A 365 17.26 -13.82 4.35
N ALA A 366 16.35 -13.10 5.00
CA ALA A 366 14.91 -13.25 4.82
C ALA A 366 14.33 -11.84 4.93
N GLU A 367 14.05 -11.25 3.77
CA GLU A 367 13.46 -9.93 3.60
C GLU A 367 12.17 -9.81 4.42
N THR A 368 12.27 -9.20 5.60
CA THR A 368 11.12 -8.62 6.28
C THR A 368 11.07 -7.17 5.86
N ALA A 369 10.26 -6.89 4.83
CA ALA A 369 10.01 -5.53 4.36
C ALA A 369 9.20 -4.74 5.40
N THR A 370 9.90 -4.22 6.41
CA THR A 370 9.61 -2.91 7.00
C THR A 370 10.90 -2.10 6.83
N GLU A 371 10.83 -1.17 5.88
CA GLU A 371 11.86 -0.35 5.24
C GLU A 371 13.32 -0.33 5.78
N THR A 372 14.20 -0.35 4.78
CA THR A 372 15.61 0.10 4.67
C THR A 372 16.73 -0.76 5.24
N ASP A 373 17.50 -1.31 4.29
CA ASP A 373 18.96 -1.39 4.31
C ASP A 373 19.54 -0.05 3.84
N LEU A 374 20.48 0.51 4.63
CA LEU A 374 21.67 1.22 4.15
C LEU A 374 22.56 1.58 5.35
N GLU A 375 23.68 0.84 5.40
CA GLU A 375 25.03 1.10 5.91
C GLU A 375 25.27 1.73 7.30
N THR A 376 26.17 1.05 8.01
CA THR A 376 26.62 1.20 9.39
C THR A 376 27.51 2.43 9.58
N GLU A 377 27.29 3.20 10.65
CA GLU A 377 28.39 3.75 11.46
C GLU A 377 28.01 3.73 12.96
N THR A 378 28.97 3.29 13.76
CA THR A 378 28.99 3.13 15.22
C THR A 378 28.81 4.44 15.98
N GLU A 379 27.93 4.46 16.99
CA GLU A 379 28.06 5.38 18.12
C GLU A 379 27.92 4.64 19.45
N MET A 380 28.90 4.88 20.32
CA MET A 380 29.05 4.38 21.68
C MET A 380 27.93 4.86 22.59
N ASP A 381 27.53 3.97 23.51
CA ASP A 381 26.72 4.29 24.68
C ASP A 381 27.40 5.35 25.56
N ASP A 382 26.64 6.35 26.00
CA ASP A 382 26.96 7.06 27.24
C ASP A 382 25.72 7.07 28.15
N GLU A 383 25.86 6.37 29.28
CA GLU A 383 24.91 6.34 30.38
C GLU A 383 24.79 7.73 31.03
N MET A 384 23.57 8.11 31.44
CA MET A 384 23.44 9.07 32.54
C MET A 384 22.29 8.71 33.48
N LEU A 385 22.66 8.26 34.68
CA LEU A 385 21.81 8.15 35.86
C LEU A 385 21.73 9.50 36.62
N PRO A 386 20.72 9.70 37.49
CA PRO A 386 20.24 11.03 37.90
C PRO A 386 20.73 11.45 39.28
N LEU A 387 20.81 12.77 39.54
CA LEU A 387 20.91 13.30 40.90
C LEU A 387 20.13 14.60 41.11
N ALA A 388 19.66 14.76 42.35
CA ALA A 388 18.61 15.65 42.81
C ALA A 388 19.12 16.90 43.56
N ALA A 389 18.22 17.90 43.64
CA ALA A 389 17.97 18.85 44.73
C ALA A 389 19.02 19.91 45.14
N ALA A 390 18.67 21.21 45.06
CA ALA A 390 18.13 22.02 46.20
C ALA A 390 18.36 23.56 46.06
N LYS A 391 17.27 24.33 46.33
CA LYS A 391 17.13 25.66 47.01
C LYS A 391 17.97 26.88 46.56
N ALA A 392 17.57 28.15 46.71
CA ALA A 392 16.33 28.94 46.85
C ALA A 392 16.76 30.43 47.06
N GLN A 393 15.83 31.39 46.82
CA GLN A 393 15.75 32.79 47.33
C GLN A 393 16.44 33.94 46.55
N ASN A 394 15.68 34.87 45.93
CA ASN A 394 15.08 36.08 46.54
C ASN A 394 14.37 37.00 45.49
N PHE A 395 13.21 37.56 45.87
CA PHE A 395 12.40 38.64 45.21
C PHE A 395 12.74 40.03 45.86
N PRO A 396 12.23 41.25 45.50
CA PRO A 396 10.96 41.60 44.79
C PRO A 396 10.87 42.90 43.91
N ASN A 397 9.69 43.05 43.25
CA ASN A 397 8.84 44.25 42.97
C ASN A 397 8.96 45.20 41.72
N LYS A 398 8.02 45.01 40.76
CA LYS A 398 7.01 45.96 40.13
C LYS A 398 7.45 47.08 39.11
N PRO A 399 6.55 47.63 38.24
CA PRO A 399 5.76 47.02 37.15
C PRO A 399 5.59 47.86 35.82
N LYS A 400 4.91 47.27 34.81
CA LYS A 400 4.12 47.81 33.66
C LYS A 400 4.74 47.94 32.23
N ALA A 401 4.04 47.25 31.31
CA ALA A 401 3.60 47.61 29.93
C ALA A 401 4.07 46.65 28.79
N PRO A 402 3.21 46.34 27.79
CA PRO A 402 3.34 45.14 26.95
C PRO A 402 4.03 45.42 25.61
N LYS A 403 4.71 44.41 25.05
CA LYS A 403 5.09 44.37 23.63
C LYS A 403 4.71 43.04 22.98
N LEU A 404 3.88 43.17 21.96
CA LEU A 404 3.43 42.18 21.00
C LEU A 404 4.45 42.14 19.85
N SER A 405 4.80 40.96 19.34
CA SER A 405 5.23 40.84 17.93
C SER A 405 4.99 39.43 17.38
N ARG A 406 4.06 39.36 16.44
CA ARG A 406 3.74 38.23 15.57
C ARG A 406 3.86 38.81 14.16
N HIS A 407 4.80 38.32 13.35
CA HIS A 407 5.00 38.81 11.99
C HIS A 407 4.35 37.86 10.97
N MET A 408 3.31 38.37 10.32
CA MET A 408 2.81 37.98 8.99
C MET A 408 3.41 38.96 7.96
N PRO A 409 3.58 38.58 6.69
CA PRO A 409 3.72 39.54 5.61
C PRO A 409 2.43 39.62 4.77
N ASN A 410 1.83 40.81 4.73
CA ASN A 410 0.86 41.21 3.72
C ASN A 410 1.52 42.20 2.76
N TYR A 411 1.25 42.00 1.48
CA TYR A 411 1.55 42.92 0.39
C TYR A 411 0.65 44.16 0.46
N SER A 412 1.23 45.34 0.25
CA SER A 412 0.49 46.56 -0.11
C SER A 412 1.20 47.27 -1.26
N ILE A 413 0.41 47.55 -2.29
CA ILE A 413 0.70 48.42 -3.42
C ILE A 413 0.59 49.85 -2.92
N ASP A 414 1.54 50.72 -3.29
CA ASP A 414 1.26 52.15 -3.33
C ASP A 414 1.90 52.79 -4.56
N SER A 415 1.08 53.58 -5.24
CA SER A 415 1.34 54.32 -6.46
C SER A 415 1.88 55.71 -6.14
N THR A 416 2.87 56.19 -6.91
CA THR A 416 3.11 57.62 -7.05
C THR A 416 3.41 58.00 -8.49
N ILE A 417 2.68 59.03 -8.91
CA ILE A 417 2.63 59.68 -10.21
C ILE A 417 3.83 60.65 -10.32
N SER A 418 4.47 60.74 -11.49
CA SER A 418 4.87 62.04 -12.04
C SER A 418 5.07 62.00 -13.56
N SER A 419 4.71 63.12 -14.16
CA SER A 419 4.38 63.36 -15.55
C SER A 419 5.48 64.15 -16.28
N SER A 420 5.61 63.84 -17.58
CA SER A 420 5.78 64.75 -18.75
C SER A 420 6.82 65.88 -18.80
N ASN A 421 7.33 66.02 -20.04
CA ASN A 421 8.04 67.14 -20.70
C ASN A 421 9.57 66.96 -20.72
N GLY A 422 10.28 67.11 -21.84
CA GLY A 422 10.00 67.86 -23.06
C GLY A 422 11.14 68.87 -23.25
N ASP A 423 11.81 68.79 -24.40
CA ASP A 423 12.60 69.83 -25.07
C ASP A 423 14.14 69.90 -24.90
N SER A 424 14.77 69.70 -26.07
CA SER A 424 15.73 70.58 -26.76
C SER A 424 17.24 70.39 -26.62
N GLU A 425 17.83 70.21 -27.82
CA GLU A 425 19.10 70.77 -28.33
C GLU A 425 20.43 70.34 -27.66
N SER A 426 21.59 70.24 -28.29
CA SER A 426 22.05 70.34 -29.68
C SER A 426 23.54 69.86 -29.71
N ILE A 427 23.93 69.22 -30.82
CA ILE A 427 25.17 69.34 -31.61
C ILE A 427 26.57 69.26 -30.92
N SER A 428 27.43 68.42 -31.56
CA SER A 428 28.91 68.56 -31.74
C SER A 428 29.86 68.34 -30.56
N LEU A 429 31.13 67.92 -30.69
CA LEU A 429 32.02 67.42 -31.76
C LEU A 429 33.26 66.82 -31.05
N ASN A 430 33.89 65.82 -31.68
CA ASN A 430 35.32 65.47 -31.74
C ASN A 430 36.25 65.70 -30.50
N MET A 431 37.09 64.72 -30.12
CA MET A 431 38.40 64.44 -30.75
C MET A 431 39.26 63.42 -29.96
N ALA A 432 39.81 62.47 -30.72
CA ALA A 432 41.05 61.67 -30.59
C ALA A 432 41.78 61.45 -29.24
N SER A 433 42.03 60.17 -28.91
CA SER A 433 43.40 59.59 -28.85
C SER A 433 43.38 58.06 -28.65
N SER A 434 44.08 57.34 -29.53
CA SER A 434 44.35 55.89 -29.48
C SER A 434 45.54 55.58 -28.54
N PRO A 435 46.03 54.32 -28.42
CA PRO A 435 45.39 53.07 -28.01
C PRO A 435 46.21 52.33 -26.92
N ARG A 436 45.63 51.41 -26.11
CA ARG A 436 46.33 50.18 -25.67
C ARG A 436 45.51 49.21 -24.81
N SER A 437 45.81 47.94 -25.06
CA SER A 437 45.53 46.71 -24.27
C SER A 437 44.17 46.05 -24.48
N ILE A 438 44.23 45.00 -25.31
CA ILE A 438 43.23 43.96 -25.47
C ILE A 438 43.25 43.10 -24.20
N ASN A 439 42.29 43.32 -23.31
CA ASN A 439 41.80 42.29 -22.40
C ASN A 439 40.35 42.03 -22.79
N THR A 440 40.13 40.91 -23.47
CA THR A 440 38.81 40.37 -23.78
C THR A 440 38.13 39.90 -22.50
N VAL A 441 37.62 40.85 -21.73
CA VAL A 441 36.43 40.60 -20.91
C VAL A 441 35.30 40.53 -21.93
N ALA A 442 34.87 39.31 -22.27
CA ALA A 442 33.62 39.10 -22.97
C ALA A 442 32.52 39.68 -22.09
N SER A 443 32.21 40.95 -22.34
CA SER A 443 31.00 41.62 -21.90
C SER A 443 29.85 40.67 -22.17
N GLN A 444 29.28 40.09 -21.11
CA GLN A 444 27.89 39.69 -21.12
C GLN A 444 27.12 40.95 -21.47
N ARG A 445 26.90 41.17 -22.78
CA ARG A 445 25.91 42.14 -23.26
C ARG A 445 24.64 41.77 -22.53
N ARG A 446 24.25 42.56 -21.51
CA ARG A 446 22.90 42.54 -20.97
C ARG A 446 22.00 42.62 -22.20
N LYS A 447 21.28 41.53 -22.52
CA LYS A 447 20.26 41.56 -23.56
C LYS A 447 19.41 42.80 -23.27
N VAL A 448 19.33 43.71 -24.24
CA VAL A 448 18.45 44.86 -24.11
C VAL A 448 17.05 44.29 -24.02
N LEU A 449 16.48 44.29 -22.82
CA LEU A 449 15.13 43.80 -22.56
C LEU A 449 14.17 44.64 -23.38
N SER A 450 13.59 44.03 -24.41
CA SER A 450 12.58 44.69 -25.24
C SER A 450 11.28 44.83 -24.45
N GLN A 451 10.48 45.85 -24.76
CA GLN A 451 9.10 45.92 -24.29
C GLN A 451 8.32 44.65 -24.67
N HIS A 452 8.62 44.05 -25.82
CA HIS A 452 8.04 42.77 -26.23
C HIS A 452 8.41 41.63 -25.27
N ASP A 453 9.66 41.59 -24.81
CA ASP A 453 10.14 40.57 -23.86
C ASP A 453 9.49 40.75 -22.49
N LEU A 454 9.34 42.00 -22.03
CA LEU A 454 8.63 42.32 -20.79
C LEU A 454 7.14 41.97 -20.88
N LEU A 455 6.49 42.31 -21.99
CA LEU A 455 5.08 41.95 -22.23
C LEU A 455 4.91 40.44 -22.23
N ASN A 456 5.74 39.68 -22.94
CA ASN A 456 5.66 38.22 -22.94
C ASN A 456 6.05 37.59 -21.58
N LYS A 457 6.93 38.24 -20.81
CA LYS A 457 7.35 37.74 -19.49
C LYS A 457 6.24 37.87 -18.45
N TYR A 458 5.56 39.02 -18.41
CA TYR A 458 4.54 39.34 -17.40
C TYR A 458 3.09 39.13 -17.88
N PHE A 459 2.83 39.28 -19.18
CA PHE A 459 1.49 39.23 -19.79
C PHE A 459 1.46 38.13 -20.86
N ARG A 460 1.23 36.90 -20.42
CA ARG A 460 1.43 35.66 -21.20
C ARG A 460 0.17 35.28 -21.95
N ARG A 461 -0.19 36.07 -22.99
CA ARG A 461 -1.45 35.90 -23.74
C ARG A 461 -2.63 35.67 -22.79
N ASP A 462 -2.77 36.55 -21.80
CA ASP A 462 -3.79 36.36 -20.77
C ASP A 462 -5.19 36.46 -21.36
N ALA A 463 -6.10 35.65 -20.81
CA ALA A 463 -7.50 35.70 -21.18
C ALA A 463 -8.09 37.05 -20.76
N VAL A 464 -8.54 37.83 -21.74
CA VAL A 464 -9.26 39.08 -21.50
C VAL A 464 -10.69 38.86 -21.98
N VAL A 465 -11.60 38.68 -21.02
CA VAL A 465 -12.98 38.25 -21.28
C VAL A 465 -12.99 36.90 -22.01
N LEU A 466 -13.21 36.88 -23.32
CA LEU A 466 -13.18 35.66 -24.16
C LEU A 466 -12.04 35.67 -25.19
N ARG A 467 -11.21 36.71 -25.20
CA ARG A 467 -10.06 36.80 -26.10
C ARG A 467 -8.88 36.06 -25.48
N ASN A 468 -8.18 35.24 -26.27
CA ASN A 468 -7.02 34.42 -25.87
C ASN A 468 -7.33 33.28 -24.88
N VAL A 469 -8.57 32.80 -24.81
CA VAL A 469 -8.95 31.65 -23.97
C VAL A 469 -8.19 30.40 -24.40
N ASP A 470 -7.53 29.74 -23.45
CA ASP A 470 -6.86 28.45 -23.63
C ASP A 470 -7.43 27.40 -22.68
N LEU A 471 -8.17 26.43 -23.19
CA LEU A 471 -8.81 25.39 -22.36
C LEU A 471 -7.82 24.45 -21.64
N LEU A 472 -6.55 24.43 -22.05
CA LEU A 472 -5.51 23.70 -21.32
C LEU A 472 -4.97 24.51 -20.14
N ARG A 473 -5.23 25.82 -20.09
CA ARG A 473 -5.01 26.67 -18.92
C ARG A 473 -6.18 26.54 -17.96
N ALA A 474 -5.90 26.13 -16.73
CA ALA A 474 -6.92 25.76 -15.76
C ALA A 474 -7.87 26.93 -15.42
N THR A 475 -7.33 28.15 -15.27
CA THR A 475 -8.13 29.35 -14.98
C THR A 475 -9.15 29.66 -16.08
N ASP A 476 -8.74 29.49 -17.33
CA ASP A 476 -9.56 29.80 -18.50
C ASP A 476 -10.63 28.73 -18.70
N ALA A 477 -10.27 27.45 -18.51
CA ALA A 477 -11.21 26.35 -18.50
C ALA A 477 -12.28 26.52 -17.41
N MET A 478 -11.89 26.94 -16.21
CA MET A 478 -12.81 27.24 -15.11
C MET A 478 -13.72 28.44 -15.44
N LEU A 479 -13.18 29.50 -16.06
CA LEU A 479 -13.97 30.65 -16.51
C LEU A 479 -15.06 30.23 -17.51
N VAL A 480 -14.68 29.50 -18.55
CA VAL A 480 -15.62 28.98 -19.55
C VAL A 480 -16.66 28.08 -18.89
N LEU A 481 -16.26 27.24 -17.95
CA LEU A 481 -17.18 26.35 -17.24
C LEU A 481 -18.22 27.12 -16.43
N ILE A 482 -17.80 28.13 -15.66
CA ILE A 482 -18.70 28.98 -14.87
C ILE A 482 -19.68 29.71 -15.78
N MET A 483 -19.22 30.26 -16.90
CA MET A 483 -20.09 30.89 -17.89
C MET A 483 -21.11 29.90 -18.46
N MET A 484 -20.68 28.68 -18.79
CA MET A 484 -21.56 27.63 -19.29
C MET A 484 -22.65 27.24 -18.28
N TYR A 485 -22.32 27.06 -16.99
CA TYR A 485 -23.33 26.81 -15.96
C TYR A 485 -24.26 27.99 -15.73
N GLY A 486 -23.74 29.22 -15.72
CA GLY A 486 -24.55 30.42 -15.59
C GLY A 486 -25.59 30.52 -16.70
N LEU A 487 -25.17 30.35 -17.95
CA LEU A 487 -26.07 30.32 -19.11
C LEU A 487 -27.05 29.15 -19.03
N ALA A 488 -26.59 27.95 -18.68
CA ALA A 488 -27.45 26.78 -18.56
C ALA A 488 -28.57 26.99 -17.54
N ILE A 489 -28.28 27.63 -16.40
CA ILE A 489 -29.29 27.96 -15.38
C ILE A 489 -30.26 29.03 -15.90
N SER A 490 -29.77 30.06 -16.59
CA SER A 490 -30.61 31.14 -17.12
C SER A 490 -31.57 30.71 -18.23
N PHE A 491 -31.20 29.69 -19.03
CA PHE A 491 -32.01 29.21 -20.15
C PHE A 491 -32.70 27.86 -19.88
N LEU A 492 -32.61 27.31 -18.66
CA LEU A 492 -33.27 26.05 -18.33
C LEU A 492 -34.79 26.25 -18.20
N PRO A 493 -35.64 25.55 -18.98
CA PRO A 493 -37.09 25.60 -18.79
C PRO A 493 -37.52 24.80 -17.54
N ASP A 494 -38.77 24.96 -17.11
CA ASP A 494 -39.36 24.12 -16.08
C ASP A 494 -39.47 22.66 -16.55
N LEU A 495 -38.56 21.82 -16.04
CA LEU A 495 -38.45 20.42 -16.45
C LEU A 495 -39.35 19.53 -15.59
N SER A 496 -39.99 18.54 -16.25
CA SER A 496 -40.64 17.44 -15.54
C SER A 496 -39.63 16.68 -14.64
N PRO A 497 -40.07 16.02 -13.56
CA PRO A 497 -39.16 15.24 -12.69
C PRO A 497 -38.33 14.21 -13.45
N LYS A 498 -38.92 13.57 -14.48
CA LYS A 498 -38.24 12.60 -15.34
C LYS A 498 -37.19 13.28 -16.23
N SER A 499 -37.54 14.38 -16.88
CA SER A 499 -36.60 15.16 -17.72
C SER A 499 -35.43 15.72 -16.90
N SER A 500 -35.72 16.20 -15.68
CA SER A 500 -34.71 16.66 -14.74
C SER A 500 -33.75 15.54 -14.34
N LEU A 501 -34.25 14.33 -14.05
CA LEU A 501 -33.41 13.18 -13.74
C LEU A 501 -32.52 12.78 -14.93
N ILE A 502 -33.06 12.75 -16.15
CA ILE A 502 -32.30 12.46 -17.37
C ILE A 502 -31.20 13.51 -17.57
N LEU A 503 -31.50 14.80 -17.37
CA LEU A 503 -30.51 15.88 -17.49
C LEU A 503 -29.35 15.68 -16.51
N HIS A 504 -29.64 15.37 -15.23
CA HIS A 504 -28.59 15.09 -14.26
C HIS A 504 -27.77 13.86 -14.66
N PHE A 505 -28.42 12.80 -15.18
CA PHE A 505 -27.72 11.60 -15.64
C PHE A 505 -26.78 11.91 -16.81
N VAL A 506 -27.24 12.65 -17.81
CA VAL A 506 -26.42 13.08 -18.96
C VAL A 506 -25.26 13.96 -18.48
N HIS A 507 -25.50 14.84 -17.53
CA HIS A 507 -24.47 15.69 -16.93
C HIS A 507 -23.39 14.88 -16.22
N ALA A 508 -23.77 13.90 -15.40
CA ALA A 508 -22.82 13.02 -14.73
C ALA A 508 -22.07 12.11 -15.72
N LEU A 509 -22.75 11.64 -16.76
CA LEU A 509 -22.15 10.87 -17.84
C LEU A 509 -21.11 11.71 -18.62
N ALA A 510 -21.43 12.97 -18.92
CA ALA A 510 -20.51 13.88 -19.60
C ALA A 510 -19.22 14.10 -18.79
N TRP A 511 -19.33 14.32 -17.48
CA TRP A 511 -18.17 14.42 -16.60
C TRP A 511 -17.38 13.12 -16.49
N CYS A 512 -18.06 11.97 -16.42
CA CYS A 512 -17.41 10.67 -16.47
C CYS A 512 -16.60 10.51 -17.76
N CYS A 513 -17.19 10.85 -18.92
CA CYS A 513 -16.51 10.74 -20.20
C CYS A 513 -15.33 11.71 -20.32
N LEU A 514 -15.51 12.95 -19.88
CA LEU A 514 -14.46 13.96 -19.89
C LEU A 514 -13.26 13.56 -19.01
N HIS A 515 -13.53 13.05 -17.81
CA HIS A 515 -12.48 12.66 -16.86
C HIS A 515 -11.68 11.46 -17.37
N TYR A 516 -12.33 10.36 -17.73
CA TYR A 516 -11.61 9.14 -18.13
C TYR A 516 -11.10 9.21 -19.56
N PHE A 517 -11.96 9.49 -20.54
CA PHE A 517 -11.56 9.51 -21.94
C PHE A 517 -10.88 10.81 -22.33
N GLY A 518 -11.45 11.97 -21.96
CA GLY A 518 -10.90 13.28 -22.33
C GLY A 518 -9.49 13.49 -21.77
N LEU A 519 -9.35 13.41 -20.44
CA LEU A 519 -8.04 13.57 -19.80
C LEU A 519 -7.11 12.37 -20.03
N GLY A 520 -7.65 11.15 -20.16
CA GLY A 520 -6.84 9.97 -20.50
C GLY A 520 -6.20 10.06 -21.88
N LEU A 521 -6.93 10.51 -22.90
CA LEU A 521 -6.36 10.76 -24.23
C LEU A 521 -5.31 11.87 -24.20
N LEU A 522 -5.51 12.89 -23.36
CA LEU A 522 -4.55 13.97 -23.17
C LEU A 522 -3.25 13.48 -22.51
N LEU A 523 -3.34 12.62 -21.49
CA LEU A 523 -2.17 11.94 -20.90
C LEU A 523 -1.49 11.01 -21.88
N ARG A 524 -2.25 10.26 -22.68
CA ARG A 524 -1.67 9.41 -23.72
C ARG A 524 -0.88 10.24 -24.73
N ALA A 525 -1.45 11.35 -25.20
CA ALA A 525 -0.75 12.29 -26.08
C ALA A 525 0.49 12.92 -25.41
N GLN A 526 0.44 13.15 -24.09
CA GLN A 526 1.59 13.59 -23.30
C GLN A 526 2.67 12.49 -23.21
N SER A 527 2.32 11.23 -23.00
CA SER A 527 3.26 10.09 -22.96
C SER A 527 3.95 9.82 -24.31
N GLU A 528 3.20 9.93 -25.41
CA GLU A 528 3.68 9.63 -26.77
C GLU A 528 4.44 10.80 -27.39
N SER A 529 3.93 12.02 -27.22
CA SER A 529 4.41 13.20 -27.96
C SER A 529 4.70 14.41 -27.08
N LYS A 530 4.61 14.30 -25.74
CA LYS A 530 4.73 15.42 -24.80
C LYS A 530 3.80 16.60 -25.18
N PHE A 531 2.59 16.28 -25.66
CA PHE A 531 1.64 17.23 -26.25
C PHE A 531 1.32 18.43 -25.35
N LEU A 532 1.02 18.19 -24.07
CA LEU A 532 0.70 19.26 -23.11
C LEU A 532 1.89 20.21 -22.97
N VAL A 533 3.08 19.68 -22.68
CA VAL A 533 4.29 20.51 -22.54
C VAL A 533 4.58 21.28 -23.83
N ARG A 534 4.45 20.63 -24.99
CA ARG A 534 4.63 21.29 -26.30
C ARG A 534 3.61 22.39 -26.56
N HIS A 535 2.36 22.23 -26.13
CA HIS A 535 1.34 23.28 -26.23
C HIS A 535 1.76 24.52 -25.44
N TYR A 536 2.23 24.34 -24.21
CA TYR A 536 2.71 25.46 -23.39
C TYR A 536 3.92 26.14 -24.04
N LEU A 537 4.91 25.36 -24.48
CA LEU A 537 6.09 25.87 -25.17
C LEU A 537 5.77 26.64 -26.46
N LYS A 538 4.68 26.29 -27.14
CA LYS A 538 4.25 26.94 -28.38
C LYS A 538 3.50 28.24 -28.12
N ASN A 539 2.67 28.29 -27.08
CA ASN A 539 1.74 29.38 -26.85
C ASN A 539 2.26 30.44 -25.87
N TYR A 540 3.25 30.08 -25.04
CA TYR A 540 3.83 30.95 -24.02
C TYR A 540 5.32 31.12 -24.21
N HIS A 541 5.83 32.28 -23.79
CA HIS A 541 7.25 32.60 -23.88
C HIS A 541 7.99 32.15 -22.62
N TYR A 542 9.03 31.34 -22.81
CA TYR A 542 9.95 30.92 -21.76
C TYR A 542 11.37 31.39 -22.13
N ASP A 543 12.07 32.00 -21.18
CA ASP A 543 13.44 32.46 -21.40
C ASP A 543 14.41 31.29 -21.22
N TYR A 544 14.95 30.78 -22.33
CA TYR A 544 15.93 29.70 -22.36
C TYR A 544 17.36 30.17 -22.08
N ALA A 545 17.60 31.48 -21.93
CA ALA A 545 18.93 31.99 -21.59
C ALA A 545 19.31 31.76 -20.12
N GLN A 546 18.32 31.51 -19.25
CA GLN A 546 18.52 30.87 -17.95
C GLN A 546 18.41 29.36 -18.17
N GLN A 547 19.31 28.57 -17.55
CA GLN A 547 19.40 27.12 -17.73
C GLN A 547 18.08 26.34 -17.42
N ASP A 548 17.06 27.00 -16.88
CA ASP A 548 15.82 26.40 -16.37
C ASP A 548 14.59 26.58 -17.27
N GLY A 549 14.69 27.27 -18.42
CA GLY A 549 13.53 27.68 -19.22
C GLY A 549 12.61 26.53 -19.68
N GLY A 550 13.17 25.36 -20.00
CA GLY A 550 12.39 24.17 -20.36
C GLY A 550 11.69 23.51 -19.16
N GLN A 551 12.31 23.49 -18.00
CA GLN A 551 11.73 22.95 -16.77
C GLN A 551 10.54 23.80 -16.30
N VAL A 552 10.61 25.12 -16.45
CA VAL A 552 9.50 26.03 -16.09
C VAL A 552 8.23 25.70 -16.87
N ALA A 553 8.33 25.37 -18.16
CA ALA A 553 7.18 24.99 -18.97
C ALA A 553 6.57 23.64 -18.56
N VAL A 554 7.41 22.68 -18.16
CA VAL A 554 6.96 21.38 -17.61
C VAL A 554 6.21 21.61 -16.29
N ILE A 555 6.76 22.44 -15.40
CA ILE A 555 6.14 22.77 -14.11
C ILE A 555 4.79 23.47 -14.32
N GLU A 556 4.71 24.41 -15.27
CA GLU A 556 3.47 25.14 -15.56
C GLU A 556 2.40 24.24 -16.20
N ALA A 557 2.78 23.42 -17.17
CA ALA A 557 1.88 22.44 -17.78
C ALA A 557 1.36 21.44 -16.74
N PHE A 558 2.24 20.92 -15.88
CA PHE A 558 1.86 20.01 -14.81
C PHE A 558 0.98 20.69 -13.76
N SER A 559 1.24 21.95 -13.42
CA SER A 559 0.40 22.72 -12.49
C SER A 559 -1.04 22.89 -12.99
N ASN A 560 -1.20 23.25 -14.27
CA ASN A 560 -2.53 23.36 -14.87
C ASN A 560 -3.22 22.00 -15.03
N TRP A 561 -2.46 20.95 -15.38
CA TRP A 561 -2.95 19.58 -15.39
C TRP A 561 -3.53 19.17 -14.04
N LYS A 562 -2.80 19.38 -12.93
CA LYS A 562 -3.29 19.07 -11.58
C LYS A 562 -4.62 19.77 -11.28
N ALA A 563 -4.73 21.04 -11.62
CA ALA A 563 -5.93 21.82 -11.38
C ALA A 563 -7.14 21.33 -12.20
N ILE A 564 -6.94 21.03 -13.49
CA ILE A 564 -7.99 20.49 -14.38
C ILE A 564 -8.39 19.07 -13.96
N TYR A 565 -7.42 18.22 -13.66
CA TYR A 565 -7.65 16.86 -13.19
C TYR A 565 -8.46 16.86 -11.89
N ASN A 566 -8.04 17.63 -10.88
CA ASN A 566 -8.77 17.75 -9.61
C ASN A 566 -10.18 18.32 -9.80
N LEU A 567 -10.34 19.35 -10.64
CA LEU A 567 -11.65 19.90 -11.00
C LEU A 567 -12.55 18.79 -11.57
N SER A 568 -12.07 18.08 -12.60
CA SER A 568 -12.86 17.04 -13.26
C SER A 568 -13.22 15.92 -12.28
N MET A 569 -12.30 15.49 -11.42
CA MET A 569 -12.54 14.47 -10.39
C MET A 569 -13.65 14.91 -9.44
N CYS A 570 -13.55 16.12 -8.86
CA CYS A 570 -14.60 16.69 -8.00
C CYS A 570 -15.95 16.74 -8.72
N MET A 571 -15.97 17.14 -9.99
CA MET A 571 -17.20 17.22 -10.78
C MET A 571 -17.81 15.84 -11.05
N THR A 572 -17.02 14.77 -11.23
CA THR A 572 -17.57 13.40 -11.32
C THR A 572 -18.28 12.97 -10.03
N TYR A 573 -17.77 13.35 -8.85
CA TYR A 573 -18.42 13.07 -7.58
C TYR A 573 -19.69 13.89 -7.39
N VAL A 574 -19.60 15.22 -7.57
CA VAL A 574 -20.74 16.14 -7.37
C VAL A 574 -21.90 15.79 -8.30
N SER A 575 -21.62 15.56 -9.59
CA SER A 575 -22.65 15.19 -10.56
C SER A 575 -23.29 13.84 -10.24
N CYS A 576 -22.50 12.83 -9.85
CA CYS A 576 -23.04 11.53 -9.44
C CYS A 576 -23.92 11.62 -8.18
N ILE A 577 -23.48 12.36 -7.16
CA ILE A 577 -24.28 12.63 -5.96
C ILE A 577 -25.57 13.34 -6.34
N GLY A 578 -25.52 14.31 -7.26
CA GLY A 578 -26.70 15.01 -7.79
C GLY A 578 -27.72 14.06 -8.43
N VAL A 579 -27.27 13.12 -9.28
CA VAL A 579 -28.15 12.09 -9.87
C VAL A 579 -28.73 11.18 -8.78
N ALA A 580 -27.90 10.70 -7.86
CA ALA A 580 -28.33 9.81 -6.79
C ALA A 580 -29.37 10.49 -5.89
N TRP A 581 -29.15 11.75 -5.53
CA TRP A 581 -30.09 12.56 -4.77
C TRP A 581 -31.42 12.75 -5.51
N LYS A 582 -31.36 13.09 -6.81
CA LYS A 582 -32.56 13.30 -7.61
C LYS A 582 -33.35 12.01 -7.85
N ALA A 583 -32.67 10.88 -7.90
CA ALA A 583 -33.27 9.56 -8.08
C ALA A 583 -33.80 8.94 -6.78
N TYR A 584 -33.33 9.41 -5.63
CA TYR A 584 -33.66 8.84 -4.33
C TYR A 584 -35.09 9.19 -3.89
N SER A 585 -35.83 8.18 -3.45
CA SER A 585 -37.15 8.33 -2.83
C SER A 585 -37.06 7.92 -1.36
N VAL A 586 -37.42 8.83 -0.46
CA VAL A 586 -37.40 8.57 0.99
C VAL A 586 -38.39 7.44 1.33
N PRO A 587 -37.93 6.30 1.89
CA PRO A 587 -38.83 5.22 2.28
C PRO A 587 -39.74 5.63 3.44
N TYR A 588 -41.01 5.22 3.39
CA TYR A 588 -41.97 5.44 4.49
C TYR A 588 -41.55 4.72 5.78
N ASN A 589 -41.00 3.50 5.66
CA ASN A 589 -40.44 2.75 6.78
C ASN A 589 -39.14 2.07 6.35
N TRP A 590 -38.05 2.41 7.04
CA TRP A 590 -36.73 1.87 6.77
C TRP A 590 -36.55 0.42 7.27
N THR A 591 -37.37 -0.02 8.23
CA THR A 591 -37.22 -1.32 8.90
C THR A 591 -37.87 -2.49 8.16
N VAL A 592 -38.65 -2.20 7.11
CA VAL A 592 -39.40 -3.21 6.35
C VAL A 592 -38.76 -3.40 4.97
N GLY A 593 -38.64 -4.66 4.53
CA GLY A 593 -38.11 -5.01 3.21
C GLY A 593 -36.58 -4.93 3.11
N ASN A 594 -36.09 -4.50 1.95
CA ASN A 594 -34.65 -4.46 1.62
C ASN A 594 -34.03 -3.07 1.80
N GLU A 595 -34.82 -2.07 2.22
CA GLU A 595 -34.36 -0.68 2.33
C GLU A 595 -33.22 -0.54 3.34
N LEU A 596 -33.38 -1.09 4.55
CA LEU A 596 -32.31 -1.10 5.56
C LEU A 596 -31.02 -1.71 5.02
N LEU A 597 -31.11 -2.83 4.31
CA LEU A 597 -29.95 -3.54 3.76
C LEU A 597 -29.24 -2.71 2.70
N ARG A 598 -29.99 -2.14 1.76
CA ARG A 598 -29.45 -1.31 0.67
C ARG A 598 -28.72 -0.09 1.20
N HIS A 599 -29.30 0.60 2.17
CA HIS A 599 -28.66 1.77 2.80
C HIS A 599 -27.42 1.37 3.60
N THR A 600 -27.49 0.26 4.35
CA THR A 600 -26.36 -0.23 5.16
C THR A 600 -25.19 -0.63 4.26
N ILE A 601 -25.42 -1.48 3.25
CA ILE A 601 -24.37 -1.88 2.30
C ILE A 601 -23.88 -0.67 1.51
N GLY A 602 -24.79 0.21 1.08
CA GLY A 602 -24.43 1.40 0.32
C GLY A 602 -23.52 2.35 1.12
N ALA A 603 -23.81 2.58 2.40
CA ALA A 603 -22.95 3.36 3.28
C ALA A 603 -21.58 2.68 3.51
N ILE A 604 -21.55 1.35 3.68
CA ILE A 604 -20.29 0.59 3.81
C ILE A 604 -19.45 0.72 2.53
N LEU A 605 -20.05 0.64 1.34
CA LEU A 605 -19.33 0.78 0.08
C LEU A 605 -18.78 2.20 -0.14
N ILE A 606 -19.51 3.23 0.32
CA ILE A 606 -19.01 4.61 0.32
C ILE A 606 -17.84 4.76 1.30
N ALA A 607 -17.94 4.20 2.51
CA ALA A 607 -16.84 4.21 3.48
C ALA A 607 -15.60 3.46 2.95
N LEU A 608 -15.79 2.30 2.31
CA LEU A 608 -14.74 1.52 1.67
C LEU A 608 -14.06 2.32 0.55
N HIS A 609 -14.83 3.03 -0.25
CA HIS A 609 -14.31 3.91 -1.30
C HIS A 609 -13.43 5.01 -0.73
N VAL A 610 -13.91 5.72 0.30
CA VAL A 610 -13.15 6.79 0.95
C VAL A 610 -11.85 6.24 1.52
N TRP A 611 -11.92 5.14 2.25
CA TRP A 611 -10.74 4.48 2.82
C TRP A 611 -9.74 4.06 1.73
N ALA A 612 -10.17 3.32 0.71
CA ALA A 612 -9.30 2.85 -0.37
C ALA A 612 -8.64 4.03 -1.12
N THR A 613 -9.36 5.13 -1.29
CA THR A 613 -8.85 6.35 -1.92
C THR A 613 -7.79 7.02 -1.06
N MET A 614 -8.02 7.13 0.26
CA MET A 614 -7.05 7.71 1.20
C MET A 614 -5.76 6.89 1.27
N GLU A 615 -5.86 5.56 1.37
CA GLU A 615 -4.71 4.66 1.36
C GLU A 615 -3.93 4.74 0.04
N SER A 616 -4.64 4.81 -1.09
CA SER A 616 -4.00 4.96 -2.40
C SER A 616 -3.23 6.29 -2.48
N TYR A 617 -3.80 7.37 -1.96
CA TYR A 617 -3.14 8.68 -1.89
C TYR A 617 -1.93 8.69 -0.97
N GLU A 618 -2.00 8.01 0.18
CA GLU A 618 -0.89 7.92 1.12
C GLU A 618 0.33 7.20 0.52
N VAL A 619 0.09 6.12 -0.24
CA VAL A 619 1.15 5.34 -0.90
C VAL A 619 1.69 6.05 -2.14
N LEU A 620 0.82 6.55 -3.03
CA LEU A 620 1.25 7.23 -4.26
C LEU A 620 1.88 8.61 -3.99
N GLY A 621 1.46 9.25 -2.90
CA GLY A 621 1.71 10.65 -2.63
C GLY A 621 1.16 11.58 -3.71
N ILE A 622 1.51 12.87 -3.60
CA ILE A 622 1.08 13.91 -4.55
C ILE A 622 1.62 13.64 -5.97
N PHE A 623 2.81 13.03 -6.06
CA PHE A 623 3.45 12.75 -7.35
C PHE A 623 2.68 11.70 -8.15
N GLY A 624 2.42 10.52 -7.57
CA GLY A 624 1.66 9.46 -8.25
C GLY A 624 0.19 9.81 -8.44
N TRP A 625 -0.46 10.46 -7.46
CA TRP A 625 -1.88 10.84 -7.52
C TRP A 625 -2.24 11.70 -8.74
N PHE A 626 -1.30 12.53 -9.21
CA PHE A 626 -1.50 13.41 -10.35
C PHE A 626 -0.80 12.93 -11.64
N PHE A 627 -0.31 11.69 -11.69
CA PHE A 627 0.43 11.13 -12.83
C PHE A 627 1.68 11.95 -13.18
N GLY A 628 2.47 12.31 -12.16
CA GLY A 628 3.66 13.15 -12.32
C GLY A 628 4.75 12.55 -13.22
N ASP A 629 4.81 11.23 -13.32
CA ASP A 629 5.71 10.46 -14.18
C ASP A 629 5.46 10.68 -15.69
N PHE A 630 4.26 11.13 -16.08
CA PHE A 630 3.99 11.58 -17.46
C PHE A 630 4.70 12.89 -17.82
N PHE A 631 5.16 13.66 -16.82
CA PHE A 631 5.73 15.00 -17.00
C PHE A 631 7.21 15.07 -16.64
N MET A 632 7.63 14.46 -15.54
CA MET A 632 8.96 14.62 -14.94
C MET A 632 9.66 13.28 -14.78
N GLU A 633 10.87 13.15 -15.33
CA GLU A 633 11.71 11.94 -15.25
C GLU A 633 12.76 12.02 -14.12
N GLU A 634 12.94 13.21 -13.54
CA GLU A 634 13.95 13.50 -12.50
C GLU A 634 13.52 13.02 -11.09
N PHE A 635 12.24 12.69 -10.89
CA PHE A 635 11.75 12.19 -9.61
C PHE A 635 12.05 10.69 -9.52
N PRO A 636 12.73 10.20 -8.45
CA PRO A 636 13.06 8.79 -8.33
C PRO A 636 11.78 7.97 -8.22
N ALA A 637 11.42 7.31 -9.31
CA ALA A 637 10.18 6.59 -9.40
C ALA A 637 10.39 5.16 -8.91
N HIS A 638 10.34 4.97 -7.59
CA HIS A 638 10.30 3.65 -6.98
C HIS A 638 8.84 3.25 -6.79
N LEU A 639 8.43 2.10 -7.32
CA LEU A 639 7.09 1.57 -7.08
C LEU A 639 7.06 0.97 -5.67
N GLU A 640 6.46 1.70 -4.72
CA GLU A 640 6.25 1.21 -3.37
C GLU A 640 5.01 0.32 -3.30
N TYR A 641 5.19 -0.98 -3.01
CA TYR A 641 4.10 -1.92 -2.79
C TYR A 641 3.70 -1.98 -1.30
N THR A 642 3.43 -0.80 -0.73
CA THR A 642 3.01 -0.61 0.67
C THR A 642 1.49 -0.33 0.74
N GLY A 643 0.93 -0.24 1.95
CA GLY A 643 -0.50 0.02 2.15
C GLY A 643 -1.41 -0.92 1.36
N ILE A 644 -2.39 -0.35 0.64
CA ILE A 644 -3.33 -1.10 -0.20
C ILE A 644 -2.67 -1.75 -1.43
N TYR A 645 -1.57 -1.18 -1.95
CA TYR A 645 -0.83 -1.69 -3.11
C TYR A 645 -0.06 -2.99 -2.84
N ARG A 646 0.12 -3.35 -1.57
CA ARG A 646 0.60 -4.68 -1.18
C ARG A 646 -0.32 -5.79 -1.67
N TYR A 647 -1.63 -5.56 -1.63
CA TYR A 647 -2.67 -6.57 -1.87
C TYR A 647 -3.27 -6.48 -3.26
N LEU A 648 -3.36 -5.27 -3.81
CA LEU A 648 -4.02 -4.96 -5.09
C LEU A 648 -3.05 -4.19 -5.98
N ASN A 649 -2.96 -4.56 -7.26
CA ASN A 649 -2.18 -3.76 -8.21
C ASN A 649 -2.87 -2.44 -8.55
N ASN A 650 -4.22 -2.45 -8.62
CA ASN A 650 -5.05 -1.29 -9.00
C ASN A 650 -6.14 -1.06 -7.94
N PRO A 651 -5.81 -0.48 -6.77
CA PRO A 651 -6.76 -0.23 -5.69
C PRO A 651 -7.91 0.71 -6.10
N GLU A 652 -7.71 1.55 -7.11
CA GLU A 652 -8.76 2.41 -7.67
C GLU A 652 -9.96 1.63 -8.23
N ALA A 653 -9.79 0.36 -8.60
CA ALA A 653 -10.92 -0.51 -8.95
C ALA A 653 -11.87 -0.72 -7.74
N MET A 654 -11.32 -0.83 -6.52
CA MET A 654 -12.08 -0.81 -5.27
C MET A 654 -12.48 0.61 -4.86
N GLY A 655 -11.68 1.62 -5.22
CA GLY A 655 -12.05 3.05 -5.26
C GLY A 655 -13.16 3.40 -6.28
N GLY A 656 -13.89 2.41 -6.82
CA GLY A 656 -15.16 2.61 -7.51
C GLY A 656 -16.38 2.19 -6.69
N ALA A 657 -16.19 1.54 -5.52
CA ALA A 657 -17.25 0.96 -4.70
C ALA A 657 -18.32 1.99 -4.30
N GLY A 658 -17.94 3.24 -4.06
CA GLY A 658 -18.84 4.29 -3.60
C GLY A 658 -19.97 4.59 -4.59
N TYR A 659 -19.71 4.44 -5.89
CA TYR A 659 -20.72 4.64 -6.95
C TYR A 659 -21.78 3.54 -6.93
N PHE A 660 -21.38 2.28 -6.71
CA PHE A 660 -22.32 1.19 -6.46
C PHE A 660 -23.05 1.38 -5.13
N GLY A 661 -22.39 1.97 -4.13
CA GLY A 661 -23.03 2.34 -2.87
C GLY A 661 -24.14 3.38 -3.04
N LEU A 662 -23.89 4.43 -3.82
CA LEU A 662 -24.91 5.43 -4.21
C LEU A 662 -26.05 4.81 -5.03
N ALA A 663 -25.74 3.83 -5.90
CA ALA A 663 -26.76 3.09 -6.64
C ALA A 663 -27.66 2.26 -5.71
N LEU A 664 -27.10 1.62 -4.68
CA LEU A 664 -27.86 0.88 -3.68
C LEU A 664 -28.75 1.80 -2.85
N ILE A 665 -28.21 2.91 -2.34
CA ILE A 665 -28.97 3.89 -1.54
C ILE A 665 -30.11 4.50 -2.37
N SER A 666 -29.82 4.92 -3.60
CA SER A 666 -30.85 5.53 -4.46
C SER A 666 -31.88 4.52 -4.98
N GLY A 667 -31.57 3.22 -4.99
CA GLY A 667 -32.41 2.17 -5.57
C GLY A 667 -32.63 2.30 -7.09
N SER A 668 -31.86 3.18 -7.76
CA SER A 668 -32.11 3.58 -9.15
C SER A 668 -31.25 2.81 -10.14
N LYS A 669 -31.91 2.24 -11.16
CA LYS A 669 -31.24 1.56 -12.28
C LYS A 669 -30.34 2.50 -13.09
N LEU A 670 -30.68 3.80 -13.16
CA LEU A 670 -29.85 4.80 -13.85
C LEU A 670 -28.55 5.07 -13.10
N VAL A 671 -28.59 5.18 -11.77
CA VAL A 671 -27.40 5.36 -10.95
C VAL A 671 -26.51 4.11 -11.02
N LEU A 672 -27.12 2.92 -11.03
CA LEU A 672 -26.40 1.67 -11.25
C LEU A 672 -25.71 1.63 -12.63
N ALA A 673 -26.42 2.02 -13.69
CA ALA A 673 -25.85 2.10 -15.03
C ALA A 673 -24.66 3.08 -15.09
N LEU A 674 -24.77 4.24 -14.45
CA LEU A 674 -23.68 5.21 -14.34
C LEU A 674 -22.46 4.62 -13.60
N ALA A 675 -22.68 3.88 -12.51
CA ALA A 675 -21.61 3.22 -11.77
C ALA A 675 -20.87 2.18 -12.64
N VAL A 676 -21.61 1.38 -13.42
CA VAL A 676 -21.03 0.41 -14.37
C VAL A 676 -20.24 1.12 -15.47
N ILE A 677 -20.82 2.15 -16.10
CA ILE A 677 -20.14 2.93 -17.15
C ILE A 677 -18.84 3.52 -16.61
N ARG A 678 -18.86 4.10 -15.40
CA ARG A 678 -17.66 4.63 -14.76
C ARG A 678 -16.61 3.55 -14.53
N HIS A 679 -17.01 2.39 -14.04
CA HIS A 679 -16.08 1.28 -13.82
C HIS A 679 -15.41 0.82 -15.12
N LEU A 680 -16.19 0.72 -16.21
CA LEU A 680 -15.67 0.40 -17.54
C LEU A 680 -14.75 1.51 -18.09
N ALA A 681 -15.09 2.78 -17.86
CA ALA A 681 -14.27 3.92 -18.28
C ALA A 681 -12.93 3.96 -17.52
N ASN A 682 -12.94 3.66 -16.22
CA ASN A 682 -11.71 3.53 -15.43
C ASN A 682 -10.85 2.36 -15.92
N TRP A 683 -11.47 1.21 -16.18
CA TRP A 683 -10.76 0.06 -16.72
C TRP A 683 -10.17 0.36 -18.11
N TRP A 684 -10.88 1.08 -18.98
CA TRP A 684 -10.33 1.57 -20.25
C TRP A 684 -9.14 2.51 -20.02
N PHE A 685 -9.23 3.45 -19.08
CA PHE A 685 -8.13 4.37 -18.75
C PHE A 685 -6.87 3.60 -18.29
N LEU A 686 -7.03 2.65 -17.37
CA LEU A 686 -5.94 1.80 -16.88
C LEU A 686 -5.29 1.01 -18.02
N SER A 687 -6.10 0.32 -18.83
CA SER A 687 -5.60 -0.54 -19.91
C SER A 687 -5.00 0.22 -21.09
N SER A 688 -5.55 1.39 -21.44
CA SER A 688 -5.19 2.12 -22.66
C SER A 688 -4.24 3.30 -22.44
N VAL A 689 -4.10 3.80 -21.21
CA VAL A 689 -3.31 4.99 -20.89
C VAL A 689 -2.24 4.68 -19.86
N GLU A 690 -2.64 4.20 -18.67
CA GLU A 690 -1.73 4.02 -17.55
C GLU A 690 -0.81 2.81 -17.74
N HIS A 691 -1.33 1.59 -17.90
CA HIS A 691 -0.52 0.39 -18.04
C HIS A 691 0.51 0.48 -19.20
N PRO A 692 0.17 1.01 -20.39
CA PRO A 692 1.16 1.20 -21.45
C PRO A 692 2.28 2.18 -21.08
N HIS A 693 1.94 3.28 -20.38
CA HIS A 693 2.93 4.23 -19.88
C HIS A 693 3.82 3.62 -18.79
N MET A 694 3.21 2.97 -17.80
CA MET A 694 3.93 2.30 -16.72
C MET A 694 4.87 1.22 -17.28
N ARG A 695 4.42 0.41 -18.24
CA ARG A 695 5.27 -0.60 -18.89
C ARG A 695 6.44 0.03 -19.66
N LYS A 696 6.22 1.19 -20.27
CA LYS A 696 7.27 1.94 -20.98
C LYS A 696 8.34 2.49 -20.01
N LEU A 697 7.94 2.94 -18.83
CA LEU A 697 8.84 3.57 -17.85
C LEU A 697 9.52 2.56 -16.92
N TYR A 698 8.76 1.60 -16.39
CA TYR A 698 9.21 0.67 -15.34
C TYR A 698 9.55 -0.74 -15.85
N GLY A 699 9.09 -1.13 -17.03
CA GLY A 699 9.45 -2.40 -17.68
C GLY A 699 9.21 -3.63 -16.79
N ASP A 700 10.27 -4.40 -16.55
CA ASP A 700 10.24 -5.65 -15.77
C ASP A 700 10.16 -5.45 -14.25
N SER A 701 10.33 -4.22 -13.74
CA SER A 701 10.18 -3.93 -12.30
C SER A 701 8.71 -3.89 -11.84
N LEU A 702 7.76 -3.90 -12.79
CA LEU A 702 6.33 -3.91 -12.49
C LEU A 702 5.86 -5.30 -12.04
N ARG A 703 5.26 -5.37 -10.86
CA ARG A 703 4.63 -6.58 -10.31
C ARG A 703 3.51 -7.10 -11.23
N LYS A 704 3.60 -8.38 -11.62
CA LYS A 704 2.61 -9.05 -12.48
C LYS A 704 1.35 -9.49 -11.72
N ASP A 705 1.53 -10.16 -10.59
CA ASP A 705 0.43 -10.70 -9.77
C ASP A 705 0.32 -9.93 -8.45
N ALA A 706 -0.90 -9.46 -8.12
CA ALA A 706 -1.19 -8.87 -6.83
C ALA A 706 -1.16 -9.91 -5.70
N GLY A 707 -0.91 -9.49 -4.45
CA GLY A 707 -0.82 -10.40 -3.30
C GLY A 707 -2.06 -11.30 -3.15
N PHE A 708 -3.25 -10.73 -3.32
CA PHE A 708 -4.52 -11.49 -3.34
C PHE A 708 -4.53 -12.61 -4.39
N VAL A 709 -4.11 -12.29 -5.62
CA VAL A 709 -4.13 -13.21 -6.76
C VAL A 709 -3.12 -14.35 -6.53
N LYS A 710 -1.95 -14.03 -5.98
CA LYS A 710 -0.92 -15.02 -5.63
C LYS A 710 -1.45 -16.04 -4.63
N VAL A 711 -2.15 -15.60 -3.58
CA VAL A 711 -2.77 -16.51 -2.59
C VAL A 711 -3.81 -17.39 -3.24
N MET A 712 -4.71 -16.83 -4.05
CA MET A 712 -5.75 -17.61 -4.73
C MET A 712 -5.15 -18.67 -5.66
N LYS A 713 -4.11 -18.32 -6.44
CA LYS A 713 -3.36 -19.28 -7.27
C LYS A 713 -2.69 -20.37 -6.42
N ASN A 714 -2.06 -20.00 -5.30
CA ASN A 714 -1.43 -20.94 -4.38
C ASN A 714 -2.46 -21.89 -3.76
N VAL A 715 -3.62 -21.40 -3.32
CA VAL A 715 -4.70 -22.21 -2.72
C VAL A 715 -5.32 -23.13 -3.74
N ALA A 716 -5.64 -22.63 -4.93
CA ALA A 716 -6.15 -23.45 -6.03
C ALA A 716 -5.17 -24.58 -6.35
N SER A 717 -3.86 -24.29 -6.38
CA SER A 717 -2.83 -25.31 -6.63
C SER A 717 -2.64 -26.30 -5.47
N LYS A 718 -2.70 -25.86 -4.20
CA LYS A 718 -2.63 -26.73 -3.02
C LYS A 718 -3.84 -27.66 -2.96
N ASN A 719 -5.04 -27.12 -3.17
CA ASN A 719 -6.27 -27.91 -3.21
C ASN A 719 -6.28 -28.88 -4.38
N ALA A 720 -5.80 -28.46 -5.56
CA ALA A 720 -5.61 -29.36 -6.70
C ALA A 720 -4.68 -30.53 -6.33
N LYS A 721 -3.52 -30.27 -5.71
CA LYS A 721 -2.58 -31.31 -5.25
C LYS A 721 -3.17 -32.24 -4.18
N LEU A 722 -3.95 -31.70 -3.24
CA LEU A 722 -4.63 -32.46 -2.18
C LEU A 722 -5.79 -33.32 -2.73
N LEU A 723 -6.53 -32.80 -3.70
CA LEU A 723 -7.55 -33.54 -4.42
C LEU A 723 -6.91 -34.61 -5.31
N GLU A 724 -5.80 -34.32 -5.97
CA GLU A 724 -5.01 -35.30 -6.75
C GLU A 724 -4.50 -36.45 -5.87
N SER A 725 -4.01 -36.17 -4.67
CA SER A 725 -3.53 -37.22 -3.76
C SER A 725 -4.65 -38.10 -3.19
N ARG A 726 -5.89 -37.61 -3.15
CA ARG A 726 -7.07 -38.36 -2.69
C ARG A 726 -7.88 -39.00 -3.82
N ALA A 727 -7.83 -38.46 -5.03
CA ALA A 727 -8.66 -38.84 -6.16
C ALA A 727 -7.83 -39.49 -7.27
N GLY A 728 -7.21 -40.64 -6.99
CA GLY A 728 -6.32 -41.32 -7.94
C GLY A 728 -6.86 -41.46 -9.37
N ARG A 729 -8.15 -41.83 -9.55
CA ARG A 729 -8.77 -42.05 -10.89
C ARG A 729 -9.38 -40.81 -11.56
N HIS A 730 -9.68 -39.73 -10.83
CA HIS A 730 -10.35 -38.51 -11.38
C HIS A 730 -9.41 -37.28 -11.47
N ALA A 731 -8.14 -37.44 -11.09
CA ALA A 731 -7.11 -36.41 -11.16
C ALA A 731 -7.05 -35.60 -12.49
N PRO A 732 -7.17 -36.19 -13.70
CA PRO A 732 -7.04 -35.41 -14.94
C PRO A 732 -8.25 -34.49 -15.23
N GLU A 733 -9.47 -34.87 -14.88
CA GLU A 733 -10.65 -34.01 -15.02
C GLU A 733 -10.65 -32.86 -14.00
N LEU A 734 -10.25 -33.15 -12.76
CA LEU A 734 -10.11 -32.15 -11.70
C LEU A 734 -9.00 -31.13 -12.02
N LYS A 735 -7.90 -31.56 -12.63
CA LYS A 735 -6.84 -30.68 -13.13
C LYS A 735 -7.34 -29.75 -14.22
N ARG A 736 -8.25 -30.22 -15.07
CA ARG A 736 -8.92 -29.40 -16.08
C ARG A 736 -9.82 -28.36 -15.41
N VAL A 737 -10.63 -28.73 -14.42
CA VAL A 737 -11.49 -27.78 -13.69
C VAL A 737 -10.67 -26.74 -12.92
N ALA A 738 -9.62 -27.13 -12.19
CA ALA A 738 -8.77 -26.18 -11.47
C ALA A 738 -8.03 -25.22 -12.43
N ARG A 739 -7.54 -25.74 -13.56
CA ARG A 739 -6.91 -24.94 -14.61
C ARG A 739 -7.91 -24.09 -15.38
N GLU A 740 -9.15 -24.54 -15.54
CA GLU A 740 -10.26 -23.76 -16.09
C GLU A 740 -10.68 -22.66 -15.13
N VAL A 741 -10.70 -22.88 -13.81
CA VAL A 741 -10.99 -21.82 -12.82
C VAL A 741 -9.87 -20.78 -12.79
N ILE A 742 -8.60 -21.22 -12.66
CA ILE A 742 -7.43 -20.32 -12.72
C ILE A 742 -7.39 -19.59 -14.07
N GLY A 743 -7.61 -20.33 -15.15
CA GLY A 743 -7.72 -19.82 -16.50
C GLY A 743 -8.87 -18.84 -16.63
N THR A 744 -10.06 -19.08 -16.07
CA THR A 744 -11.20 -18.17 -16.12
C THR A 744 -10.92 -16.89 -15.34
N PHE A 745 -10.13 -16.92 -14.26
CA PHE A 745 -9.73 -15.70 -13.55
C PHE A 745 -8.71 -14.87 -14.34
N ASP A 746 -7.66 -15.50 -14.89
CA ASP A 746 -6.67 -14.82 -15.74
C ASP A 746 -7.34 -14.33 -17.06
N LYS A 747 -8.29 -15.12 -17.57
CA LYS A 747 -9.01 -14.88 -18.83
C LYS A 747 -10.17 -13.91 -18.66
N VAL A 748 -10.90 -13.82 -17.54
CA VAL A 748 -11.86 -12.72 -17.33
C VAL A 748 -11.15 -11.36 -17.25
N TYR A 749 -9.89 -11.35 -16.81
CA TYR A 749 -9.04 -10.17 -16.79
C TYR A 749 -8.52 -9.78 -18.18
N GLU A 750 -8.18 -10.75 -19.05
CA GLU A 750 -7.74 -10.52 -20.44
C GLU A 750 -8.89 -10.49 -21.49
N GLU A 751 -9.85 -11.41 -21.48
CA GLU A 751 -10.97 -11.52 -22.44
C GLU A 751 -11.97 -10.37 -22.37
N THR A 752 -12.02 -9.58 -21.30
CA THR A 752 -12.82 -8.36 -21.33
C THR A 752 -12.19 -7.35 -22.31
N ALA A 753 -10.86 -7.33 -22.47
CA ALA A 753 -10.16 -6.54 -23.47
C ALA A 753 -10.40 -7.09 -24.89
N ASP A 754 -10.28 -8.40 -25.07
CA ASP A 754 -10.48 -9.03 -26.38
C ASP A 754 -11.95 -8.95 -26.84
N ALA A 755 -12.94 -9.03 -25.94
CA ALA A 755 -14.36 -8.93 -26.29
C ALA A 755 -14.78 -7.53 -26.77
N VAL A 756 -14.10 -6.48 -26.28
CA VAL A 756 -14.29 -5.10 -26.77
C VAL A 756 -13.56 -4.89 -28.10
N GLU A 757 -12.38 -5.51 -28.26
CA GLU A 757 -11.64 -5.50 -29.52
C GLU A 757 -12.40 -6.25 -30.64
N ASP A 758 -13.03 -7.39 -30.33
CA ASP A 758 -13.89 -8.14 -31.25
C ASP A 758 -15.21 -7.40 -31.58
N PHE A 759 -15.77 -6.65 -30.62
CA PHE A 759 -16.95 -5.81 -30.86
C PHE A 759 -16.63 -4.58 -31.74
N LEU A 760 -15.44 -3.99 -31.56
CA LEU A 760 -14.92 -2.92 -32.42
C LEU A 760 -14.55 -3.45 -33.82
N ALA A 761 -13.96 -4.64 -33.92
CA ALA A 761 -13.60 -5.28 -35.18
C ALA A 761 -14.83 -5.59 -36.05
N ARG A 762 -15.96 -5.95 -35.43
CA ARG A 762 -17.24 -6.18 -36.14
C ARG A 762 -17.88 -4.90 -36.72
N SER A 763 -17.41 -3.72 -36.31
CA SER A 763 -17.98 -2.42 -36.70
C SER A 763 -17.16 -1.68 -37.77
N ALA A 764 -16.16 -2.32 -38.38
CA ALA A 764 -15.03 -1.65 -39.04
C ALA A 764 -14.87 -1.79 -40.58
N PRO A 765 -15.89 -1.80 -41.47
CA PRO A 765 -15.62 -1.92 -42.91
C PRO A 765 -15.20 -0.57 -43.58
N ARG A 766 -14.51 0.34 -42.87
CA ARG A 766 -13.94 1.58 -43.45
C ARG A 766 -12.52 1.96 -42.99
N LEU A 767 -11.80 1.09 -42.26
CA LEU A 767 -10.48 1.41 -41.69
C LEU A 767 -9.34 0.50 -42.17
N SER A 768 -9.56 -0.33 -43.20
CA SER A 768 -8.58 -1.33 -43.64
C SER A 768 -7.27 -0.73 -44.17
N GLU A 769 -7.30 0.49 -44.68
CA GLU A 769 -6.12 1.20 -45.20
C GLU A 769 -5.19 1.65 -44.06
N VAL A 770 -5.76 2.13 -42.94
CA VAL A 770 -4.98 2.64 -41.78
C VAL A 770 -4.37 1.50 -40.95
N VAL A 771 -5.02 0.34 -40.92
CA VAL A 771 -4.53 -0.85 -40.19
C VAL A 771 -3.33 -1.50 -40.88
N GLN A 772 -3.26 -1.45 -42.21
CA GLN A 772 -2.08 -1.92 -42.95
C GLN A 772 -0.87 -1.01 -42.74
N ASP A 773 -1.07 0.31 -42.76
CA ASP A 773 0.00 1.29 -42.46
C ASP A 773 0.50 1.16 -41.02
N THR A 774 -0.39 0.87 -40.07
CA THR A 774 -0.01 0.64 -38.67
C THR A 774 0.78 -0.66 -38.50
N LYS A 775 0.46 -1.71 -39.25
CA LYS A 775 1.17 -3.01 -39.20
C LYS A 775 2.57 -2.94 -39.83
N ILE A 776 2.74 -2.07 -40.83
CA ILE A 776 4.05 -1.78 -41.45
C ILE A 776 4.91 -0.92 -40.50
N LEU A 777 4.31 0.07 -39.82
CA LEU A 777 4.98 0.86 -38.77
C LEU A 777 5.35 0.01 -37.52
N LEU A 778 4.54 -0.99 -37.15
CA LEU A 778 4.83 -1.93 -36.05
C LEU A 778 5.93 -2.93 -36.38
N ARG A 779 6.17 -3.22 -37.67
CA ARG A 779 7.35 -3.99 -38.09
C ARG A 779 8.61 -3.13 -38.12
N GLN A 780 8.51 -1.85 -38.52
CA GLN A 780 9.63 -0.91 -38.45
C GLN A 780 10.03 -0.53 -37.03
N SER A 781 9.10 -0.49 -36.06
CA SER A 781 9.43 -0.20 -34.66
C SER A 781 10.17 -1.36 -33.97
N ARG A 782 10.01 -2.59 -34.47
CA ARG A 782 10.69 -3.79 -33.97
C ARG A 782 12.16 -3.89 -34.40
N GLU A 783 12.60 -3.07 -35.34
CA GLU A 783 14.01 -2.98 -35.77
C GLU A 783 14.80 -1.86 -35.06
N LYS A 784 14.16 -1.07 -34.17
CA LYS A 784 14.80 0.03 -33.41
C LYS A 784 14.91 -0.18 -31.89
N LEU A 785 14.82 -1.42 -31.41
CA LEU A 785 15.13 -1.75 -30.01
C LEU A 785 16.64 -1.94 -29.82
N VAL A 786 17.36 -0.84 -29.58
CA VAL A 786 18.72 -0.88 -29.05
C VAL A 786 18.65 -1.19 -27.57
N ILE A 787 18.89 -2.46 -27.24
CA ILE A 787 19.14 -2.95 -25.88
C ILE A 787 20.48 -2.37 -25.42
N THR A 788 20.46 -1.47 -24.42
CA THR A 788 21.67 -1.04 -23.71
C THR A 788 22.15 -2.16 -22.79
N ARG A 789 22.92 -3.09 -23.35
CA ARG A 789 23.82 -3.94 -22.55
C ARG A 789 25.00 -3.09 -22.11
N VAL A 790 25.16 -2.91 -20.80
CA VAL A 790 26.40 -2.40 -20.22
C VAL A 790 27.51 -3.41 -20.52
N ALA A 791 28.56 -2.98 -21.22
CA ALA A 791 29.69 -3.82 -21.60
C ALA A 791 30.63 -4.03 -20.41
N ASN A 792 31.14 -5.25 -20.23
CA ASN A 792 32.05 -5.63 -19.14
C ASN A 792 33.49 -5.06 -19.28
N ASP A 793 33.78 -4.28 -20.34
CA ASP A 793 35.14 -3.80 -20.69
C ASP A 793 35.27 -2.26 -20.62
N ILE A 794 34.54 -1.59 -19.74
CA ILE A 794 34.55 -0.11 -19.56
C ILE A 794 35.97 0.44 -19.25
N SER A 795 36.86 -0.36 -18.66
CA SER A 795 38.23 0.07 -18.34
C SER A 795 39.15 0.21 -19.56
N SER A 796 38.72 -0.24 -20.75
CA SER A 796 39.52 -0.17 -21.99
C SER A 796 39.27 1.08 -22.85
N TYR A 797 38.29 1.90 -22.46
CA TYR A 797 37.87 3.10 -23.20
C TYR A 797 38.25 4.37 -22.43
N ASP A 798 39.03 5.24 -23.07
CA ASP A 798 39.38 6.55 -22.54
C ASP A 798 38.20 7.53 -22.76
N THR A 799 37.40 7.73 -21.71
CA THR A 799 36.19 8.56 -21.74
C THR A 799 36.45 10.03 -22.03
N SER A 800 37.68 10.51 -21.80
CA SER A 800 38.09 11.90 -22.05
C SER A 800 38.15 12.28 -23.54
N LYS A 801 38.14 11.27 -24.43
CA LYS A 801 38.20 11.44 -25.89
C LYS A 801 36.83 11.48 -26.57
N TYR A 802 35.75 11.28 -25.82
CA TYR A 802 34.40 11.47 -26.32
C TYR A 802 34.01 12.94 -26.18
N HIS A 803 33.64 13.58 -27.29
CA HIS A 803 33.21 14.99 -27.29
C HIS A 803 32.09 15.21 -28.29
N VAL A 804 31.05 15.95 -27.91
CA VAL A 804 29.90 16.26 -28.77
C VAL A 804 29.67 17.77 -28.78
N SER A 805 29.52 18.34 -29.97
CA SER A 805 29.27 19.76 -30.19
C SER A 805 28.14 19.95 -31.19
N VAL A 806 27.17 20.78 -30.84
CA VAL A 806 26.06 21.12 -31.73
C VAL A 806 26.54 22.16 -32.74
N VAL A 807 26.33 21.90 -34.03
CA VAL A 807 26.67 22.85 -35.08
C VAL A 807 25.61 23.96 -35.08
N PRO A 808 25.99 25.26 -35.06
CA PRO A 808 25.04 26.36 -35.14
C PRO A 808 24.11 26.23 -36.37
N SER A 809 22.86 26.65 -36.22
CA SER A 809 21.87 26.63 -37.31
C SER A 809 22.45 27.33 -38.56
N SER A 810 22.29 26.70 -39.72
CA SER A 810 22.66 27.28 -41.01
C SER A 810 21.87 28.55 -41.31
N THR A 811 20.71 28.71 -40.67
CA THR A 811 19.76 29.80 -40.91
C THR A 811 19.97 30.98 -39.96
N THR A 812 20.29 30.73 -38.68
CA THR A 812 20.46 31.79 -37.67
C THR A 812 21.92 32.06 -37.28
N GLY A 813 22.85 31.18 -37.66
CA GLY A 813 24.27 31.25 -37.29
C GLY A 813 24.54 31.11 -35.79
N LYS A 814 23.53 30.75 -35.00
CA LYS A 814 23.58 30.61 -33.54
C LYS A 814 23.08 29.22 -33.13
N LEU A 815 23.25 28.87 -31.87
CA LEU A 815 22.64 27.67 -31.26
C LEU A 815 21.13 27.90 -31.03
N ALA A 816 20.43 28.34 -32.08
CA ALA A 816 18.99 28.62 -32.10
C ALA A 816 18.44 28.11 -33.44
N PHE A 817 17.49 27.18 -33.39
CA PHE A 817 17.00 26.46 -34.57
C PHE A 817 15.53 26.78 -34.80
N TYR A 818 15.10 26.86 -36.06
CA TYR A 818 13.70 26.95 -36.41
C TYR A 818 13.00 25.60 -36.18
N LEU A 819 11.71 25.65 -35.83
CA LEU A 819 10.95 24.43 -35.57
C LEU A 819 10.83 23.60 -36.87
N GLY A 820 11.38 22.38 -36.85
CA GLY A 820 11.48 21.49 -38.01
C GLY A 820 12.83 21.54 -38.74
N GLU A 821 13.74 22.45 -38.35
CA GLU A 821 15.10 22.50 -38.86
C GLU A 821 15.93 21.33 -38.30
N GLN A 822 16.71 20.68 -39.17
CA GLN A 822 17.54 19.55 -38.79
C GLN A 822 18.73 20.02 -37.94
N ILE A 823 18.81 19.57 -36.68
CA ILE A 823 19.94 19.88 -35.80
C ILE A 823 21.10 18.96 -36.17
N THR A 824 22.19 19.56 -36.67
CA THR A 824 23.40 18.82 -37.04
C THR A 824 24.39 18.84 -35.88
N ILE A 825 24.91 17.67 -35.52
CA ILE A 825 25.81 17.49 -34.37
C ILE A 825 27.15 16.96 -34.89
N LYS A 826 28.25 17.51 -34.40
CA LYS A 826 29.61 16.97 -34.60
C LYS A 826 30.02 16.24 -33.34
N TRP A 827 30.48 15.01 -33.50
CA TRP A 827 30.97 14.20 -32.40
C TRP A 827 32.37 13.67 -32.71
N GLN A 828 33.11 13.40 -31.64
CA GLN A 828 34.44 12.83 -31.64
C GLN A 828 34.43 11.64 -30.69
N ALA A 829 35.11 10.56 -31.08
CA ALA A 829 35.25 9.37 -30.27
C ALA A 829 36.60 8.67 -30.49
N PRO A 830 37.02 7.79 -29.56
CA PRO A 830 38.25 7.01 -29.67
C PRO A 830 38.26 6.09 -30.89
N HIS A 831 39.44 5.72 -31.37
CA HIS A 831 39.61 4.85 -32.55
C HIS A 831 38.97 3.45 -32.38
N LYS A 832 38.74 2.98 -31.15
CA LYS A 832 38.09 1.70 -30.85
C LYS A 832 36.58 1.82 -30.59
N HIS A 833 35.95 2.96 -30.87
CA HIS A 833 34.52 3.17 -30.64
C HIS A 833 33.66 2.13 -31.36
N SER A 834 32.54 1.74 -30.74
CA SER A 834 31.56 0.87 -31.38
C SER A 834 30.71 1.68 -32.35
N ARG A 835 30.23 1.06 -33.43
CA ARG A 835 29.21 1.66 -34.32
C ARG A 835 27.90 2.00 -33.59
N LYS A 836 27.71 1.46 -32.38
CA LYS A 836 26.56 1.71 -31.51
C LYS A 836 26.74 2.88 -30.54
N ASP A 837 27.94 3.48 -30.48
CA ASP A 837 28.23 4.60 -29.55
C ASP A 837 27.53 5.91 -29.95
N CYS A 838 26.93 5.98 -31.15
CA CYS A 838 26.25 7.17 -31.70
C CYS A 838 24.79 6.91 -32.12
N VAL A 839 24.15 5.81 -31.66
CA VAL A 839 22.76 5.47 -32.05
C VAL A 839 21.74 6.04 -31.09
#